data_AF-A0A7N9AW21-F1
#
_entry.id   AF-A0A7N9AW21-F1
#
_cell.length_a   1.000
_cell.length_b   1.000
_cell.length_c   1.000
_cell.angle_alpha   90.00
_cell.angle_beta   90.00
_cell.angle_gamma   90.00
#
_symmetry.space_group_name_H-M   'P 1'
#
loop_
_entity.id
_entity.type
_entity.pdbx_description
1 polymer ?
#
loop_
_entity_poly.entity_id
_entity_poly.type
_entity_poly.pdbx_seq_one_letter_code
_entity_poly.pdbx_strand_id
1 'polypeptide(L)'
;MLSHVERYEVVRPQRLQERHKRSLQENQIYPDTVRYQVALEGRNHTIHLEKNRNLIGRGYTETHYSEDGRRVTTSPDEDHCYYHGHVEGMVESSVSVGICSGISGFVRARQQVYLIEPLGRSEDADHAVYREEDLKMRSRRGSNTTVLDRRLLLCLQLYRALNIRIMLVGLEIWTYRDYIEVKVDSEKTLDNFLSWRQADLLQREKHDNAQFVTAKGFDRDTVGLANKFAICTKNSGGVNQDHHENPIGLASTIAHEMGHNFGLSHDSAGCVCATQAFPEFFSSCSVDQLAEFMERAQPSCLDTPSSFRTIAAGPRCGNALLDPGEECDCGTVEECKNRCCDASTCRLTDGSQCAHGQCCDNCQFRAAGSVCRSSAGECDLPEYCSGLSQDCPEDGFEMNGKPCYNQVQGYCYDGQCPTHEQHCWRLFGSGARVGPDRCFELNQRGEESANCGRNKFSYIPCTTANLKCGSIFCGGGGDSITGKLGAYTVLGIECKLAVEDDKSRNIDMVPQGTKCGPNKVCLDNRCVDISVYGKTEDCAKKCNNNGVSEMKITCSCFQLGLDQSARAVSELILSLGVKVHSAPGRLNPMFQEPSGKERLEISQPTFMESTATQFCAPVVIAVTPSRPAPQVPTQTPKLVPEIHGRRDVICYKLLFLFQPPVSSTWPTEPVRFINKDCAHNAN
;
A
#
# COMPACT_ATOMS: atom_id res chain seq x y z
N MET A 1 37.74 23.24 0.31
CA MET A 1 37.61 22.51 1.58
C MET A 1 36.15 22.46 1.95
N LEU A 2 35.64 21.25 2.22
CA LEU A 2 34.29 21.05 2.74
C LEU A 2 34.24 21.43 4.22
N SER A 3 33.29 22.28 4.62
CA SER A 3 33.21 22.76 6.01
C SER A 3 32.73 21.67 6.97
N HIS A 4 31.93 20.71 6.48
CA HIS A 4 31.27 19.64 7.23
C HIS A 4 32.07 18.33 7.30
N VAL A 5 33.25 18.25 6.69
CA VAL A 5 34.08 17.02 6.66
C VAL A 5 35.47 17.28 7.26
N GLU A 6 35.98 16.37 8.07
CA GLU A 6 37.35 16.38 8.62
C GLU A 6 38.38 15.93 7.60
N ARG A 7 38.13 14.82 6.92
CA ARG A 7 39.03 14.22 5.92
C ARG A 7 38.24 13.74 4.71
N TYR A 8 38.77 13.97 3.52
CA TYR A 8 38.21 13.45 2.28
C TYR A 8 39.31 13.21 1.25
N GLU A 9 39.15 12.17 0.45
CA GLU A 9 39.91 11.93 -0.77
C GLU A 9 39.30 12.75 -1.92
N VAL A 10 40.14 13.37 -2.75
CA VAL A 10 39.68 14.02 -3.98
C VAL A 10 39.81 13.02 -5.12
N VAL A 11 38.68 12.64 -5.70
CA VAL A 11 38.59 11.64 -6.77
C VAL A 11 37.93 12.23 -8.00
N ARG A 12 38.13 11.61 -9.17
CA ARG A 12 37.39 11.97 -10.38
C ARG A 12 36.71 10.72 -10.96
N PRO A 13 35.40 10.52 -10.72
CA PRO A 13 34.64 9.40 -11.27
C PRO A 13 34.74 9.39 -12.80
N GLN A 14 35.10 8.25 -13.38
CA GLN A 14 35.17 8.09 -14.83
C GLN A 14 34.00 7.26 -15.33
N ARG A 15 33.10 7.87 -16.11
CA ARG A 15 32.00 7.15 -16.76
C ARG A 15 32.56 6.18 -17.79
N LEU A 16 32.29 4.90 -17.62
CA LEU A 16 32.69 3.86 -18.57
C LEU A 16 31.65 3.79 -19.70
N GLN A 17 32.08 4.02 -20.94
CA GLN A 17 31.20 3.91 -22.11
C GLN A 17 31.07 2.45 -22.57
N GLU A 18 29.84 1.98 -22.75
CA GLU A 18 29.57 0.71 -23.42
C GLU A 18 29.30 0.91 -24.91
N ARG A 19 29.81 -0.01 -25.75
CA ARG A 19 29.61 0.01 -27.21
C ARG A 19 28.23 -0.55 -27.57
N HIS A 20 27.16 0.20 -27.36
CA HIS A 20 25.86 -0.18 -27.89
C HIS A 20 25.80 -0.09 -29.42
N LYS A 21 25.20 -1.09 -30.07
CA LYS A 21 24.65 -0.94 -31.43
C LYS A 21 23.56 0.13 -31.37
N ARG A 22 23.44 0.94 -32.44
CA ARG A 22 22.47 2.04 -32.55
C ARG A 22 21.05 1.57 -32.18
N SER A 23 20.58 1.98 -31.00
CA SER A 23 19.17 1.91 -30.59
C SER A 23 18.43 3.14 -31.15
N LEU A 24 17.12 3.01 -31.36
CA LEU A 24 16.26 4.06 -31.95
C LEU A 24 15.77 5.12 -30.93
N GLN A 25 16.36 5.19 -29.74
CA GLN A 25 16.03 6.15 -28.67
C GLN A 25 17.17 7.16 -28.48
N GLU A 26 17.36 8.08 -29.43
CA GLU A 26 18.44 9.10 -29.40
C GLU A 26 18.24 10.26 -28.39
N ASN A 27 17.23 10.21 -27.50
CA ASN A 27 16.78 11.36 -26.69
C ASN A 27 16.73 11.14 -25.15
N GLN A 28 17.23 10.04 -24.60
CA GLN A 28 17.19 9.81 -23.15
C GLN A 28 18.38 10.49 -22.44
N ILE A 29 18.11 11.46 -21.56
CA ILE A 29 19.14 12.28 -20.89
C ILE A 29 19.91 11.44 -19.87
N TYR A 30 19.19 10.66 -19.07
CA TYR A 30 19.76 9.75 -18.06
C TYR A 30 19.46 8.29 -18.44
N PRO A 31 20.48 7.49 -18.83
CA PRO A 31 20.29 6.11 -19.31
C PRO A 31 19.83 5.17 -18.19
N ASP A 32 19.20 4.05 -18.53
CA ASP A 32 18.67 3.14 -17.51
C ASP A 32 19.77 2.37 -16.76
N THR A 33 20.94 2.17 -17.38
CA THR A 33 22.16 1.68 -16.72
C THR A 33 23.35 2.59 -17.01
N VAL A 34 24.27 2.70 -16.05
CA VAL A 34 25.54 3.43 -16.21
C VAL A 34 26.61 2.82 -15.32
N ARG A 35 27.86 2.85 -15.78
CA ARG A 35 29.01 2.35 -15.02
C ARG A 35 30.00 3.47 -14.76
N TYR A 36 30.54 3.53 -13.56
CA TYR A 36 31.60 4.47 -13.20
C TYR A 36 32.77 3.73 -12.56
N GLN A 37 33.99 4.17 -12.89
CA GLN A 37 35.16 3.86 -12.10
C GLN A 37 35.36 4.97 -11.06
N VAL A 38 35.36 4.60 -9.77
CA VAL A 38 35.53 5.51 -8.63
C VAL A 38 36.68 5.01 -7.77
N ALA A 39 37.55 5.91 -7.32
CA ALA A 39 38.57 5.57 -6.33
C ALA A 39 37.96 5.55 -4.93
N LEU A 40 38.17 4.47 -4.18
CA LEU A 40 37.89 4.37 -2.75
C LEU A 40 39.20 3.97 -2.07
N GLU A 41 39.69 4.79 -1.14
CA GLU A 41 40.94 4.53 -0.40
C GLU A 41 42.17 4.35 -1.34
N GLY A 42 42.26 5.19 -2.38
CA GLY A 42 43.29 5.10 -3.41
C GLY A 42 43.22 3.85 -4.31
N ARG A 43 42.11 3.08 -4.30
CA ARG A 43 41.90 1.93 -5.19
C ARG A 43 40.70 2.15 -6.11
N ASN A 44 40.90 1.94 -7.41
CA ASN A 44 39.82 2.04 -8.38
C ASN A 44 38.87 0.85 -8.30
N HIS A 45 37.59 1.14 -8.14
CA HIS A 45 36.48 0.20 -8.13
C HIS A 45 35.49 0.58 -9.23
N THR A 46 34.93 -0.42 -9.93
CA THR A 46 33.76 -0.19 -10.78
C THR A 46 32.51 -0.23 -9.92
N ILE A 47 31.67 0.80 -10.01
CA ILE A 47 30.28 0.75 -9.57
C ILE A 47 29.39 0.54 -10.80
N HIS A 48 28.50 -0.45 -10.70
CA HIS A 48 27.42 -0.67 -11.65
C HIS A 48 26.19 0.00 -11.08
N LEU A 49 25.57 0.89 -11.85
CA LEU A 49 24.42 1.69 -11.44
C LEU A 49 23.24 1.45 -12.37
N GLU A 50 22.09 1.25 -11.74
CA GLU A 50 20.80 1.03 -12.37
C GLU A 50 19.83 2.11 -11.91
N LYS A 51 19.09 2.71 -12.83
CA LYS A 51 18.18 3.81 -12.53
C LYS A 51 17.07 3.33 -11.59
N ASN A 52 16.74 4.12 -10.56
CA ASN A 52 15.73 3.81 -9.54
C ASN A 52 14.31 3.86 -10.13
N ARG A 53 13.85 2.78 -10.75
CA ARG A 53 12.58 2.74 -11.47
C ARG A 53 11.38 2.85 -10.51
N ASN A 54 10.33 3.55 -10.94
CA ASN A 54 9.13 3.87 -10.15
C ASN A 54 9.38 4.64 -8.83
N LEU A 55 10.59 5.18 -8.63
CA LEU A 55 10.92 6.08 -7.51
C LEU A 55 10.00 7.30 -7.46
N ILE A 56 9.82 7.94 -8.61
CA ILE A 56 8.87 9.04 -8.78
C ILE A 56 7.64 8.43 -9.43
N GLY A 57 6.53 8.39 -8.69
CA GLY A 57 5.27 7.84 -9.19
C GLY A 57 4.65 8.75 -10.24
N ARG A 58 3.98 8.16 -11.25
CA ARG A 58 3.38 8.96 -12.33
C ARG A 58 2.33 9.93 -11.79
N GLY A 59 2.40 11.18 -12.24
CA GLY A 59 1.58 12.26 -11.72
C GLY A 59 2.18 12.93 -10.48
N TYR A 60 3.46 12.67 -10.18
CA TYR A 60 4.22 13.42 -9.19
C TYR A 60 4.02 14.93 -9.32
N THR A 61 3.66 15.54 -8.20
CA THR A 61 3.43 16.98 -8.09
C THR A 61 4.46 17.60 -7.15
N GLU A 62 5.12 18.65 -7.60
CA GLU A 62 5.89 19.57 -6.76
C GLU A 62 5.05 20.82 -6.52
N THR A 63 4.55 20.98 -5.29
CA THR A 63 3.81 22.18 -4.88
C THR A 63 4.71 23.10 -4.08
N HIS A 64 4.89 24.31 -4.60
CA HIS A 64 5.47 25.43 -3.86
C HIS A 64 4.46 26.59 -3.82
N TYR A 65 4.82 27.68 -3.16
CA TYR A 65 3.96 28.85 -2.97
C TYR A 65 4.69 30.11 -3.44
N SER A 66 4.04 30.91 -4.29
CA SER A 66 4.58 32.20 -4.73
C SER A 66 4.52 33.25 -3.61
N GLU A 67 5.16 34.41 -3.82
CA GLU A 67 5.26 35.49 -2.82
C GLU A 67 3.91 36.08 -2.40
N ASP A 68 2.86 35.90 -3.20
CA ASP A 68 1.45 36.23 -2.91
C ASP A 68 0.72 35.14 -2.10
N GLY A 69 1.38 34.02 -1.79
CA GLY A 69 0.82 32.87 -1.09
C GLY A 69 -0.03 31.93 -1.95
N ARG A 70 -0.08 32.13 -3.27
CA ARG A 70 -0.79 31.23 -4.19
C ARG A 70 -0.02 29.92 -4.36
N ARG A 71 -0.74 28.79 -4.34
CA ARG A 71 -0.16 27.47 -4.69
C ARG A 71 0.26 27.47 -6.16
N VAL A 72 1.49 27.02 -6.40
CA VAL A 72 2.05 26.72 -7.71
C VAL A 72 2.45 25.25 -7.69
N THR A 73 1.66 24.43 -8.37
CA THR A 73 1.94 23.01 -8.53
C THR A 73 2.49 22.77 -9.93
N THR A 74 3.64 22.12 -10.00
CA THR A 74 4.31 21.68 -11.23
C THR A 74 4.43 20.17 -11.21
N SER A 75 4.26 19.53 -12.37
CA SER A 75 4.67 18.14 -12.56
C SER A 75 5.94 18.15 -13.41
N PRO A 76 7.14 18.09 -12.80
CA PRO A 76 8.39 18.03 -13.56
C PRO A 76 8.46 16.73 -14.37
N ASP A 77 9.25 16.74 -15.44
CA ASP A 77 9.46 15.55 -16.28
C ASP A 77 9.96 14.35 -15.46
N GLU A 78 9.44 13.17 -15.78
CA GLU A 78 9.67 11.93 -15.04
C GLU A 78 11.11 11.37 -15.20
N ASP A 79 11.95 11.98 -16.04
CA ASP A 79 13.31 11.51 -16.31
C ASP A 79 14.30 11.94 -15.21
N HIS A 80 14.25 11.22 -14.08
CA HIS A 80 15.15 11.45 -12.95
C HIS A 80 16.57 10.89 -13.16
N CYS A 81 17.49 11.33 -12.30
CA CYS A 81 18.92 11.00 -12.32
C CYS A 81 19.37 10.08 -11.16
N TYR A 82 18.41 9.44 -10.48
CA TYR A 82 18.62 8.64 -9.27
C TYR A 82 18.81 7.16 -9.60
N TYR A 83 19.83 6.53 -9.00
CA TYR A 83 20.26 5.16 -9.27
C TYR A 83 20.53 4.40 -7.97
N HIS A 84 20.28 3.09 -7.98
CA HIS A 84 20.84 2.11 -7.05
C HIS A 84 21.93 1.30 -7.75
N GLY A 85 22.58 0.36 -7.06
CA GLY A 85 23.59 -0.48 -7.70
C GLY A 85 24.50 -1.22 -6.73
N HIS A 86 25.64 -1.69 -7.23
CA HIS A 86 26.61 -2.49 -6.47
C HIS A 86 28.06 -2.22 -6.92
N VAL A 87 29.03 -2.69 -6.12
CA VAL A 87 30.47 -2.60 -6.42
C VAL A 87 30.94 -3.91 -7.05
N GLU A 88 31.58 -3.83 -8.23
CA GLU A 88 32.02 -5.01 -8.99
C GLU A 88 32.96 -5.90 -8.16
N GLY A 89 32.64 -7.19 -8.09
CA GLY A 89 33.42 -8.17 -7.33
C GLY A 89 33.28 -8.09 -5.80
N MET A 90 32.32 -7.33 -5.25
CA MET A 90 32.05 -7.28 -3.81
C MET A 90 30.64 -7.76 -3.45
N VAL A 91 30.58 -8.92 -2.80
CA VAL A 91 29.36 -9.48 -2.19
C VAL A 91 28.89 -8.56 -1.04
N GLU A 92 27.57 -8.40 -0.90
CA GLU A 92 26.92 -7.47 0.06
C GLU A 92 27.35 -5.98 -0.07
N SER A 93 27.84 -5.57 -1.25
CA SER A 93 27.99 -4.15 -1.58
C SER A 93 26.68 -3.55 -2.08
N SER A 94 26.48 -2.26 -1.83
CA SER A 94 25.33 -1.51 -2.32
C SER A 94 25.72 -0.06 -2.62
N VAL A 95 25.05 0.55 -3.60
CA VAL A 95 25.27 1.94 -4.01
C VAL A 95 23.91 2.60 -4.16
N SER A 96 23.78 3.86 -3.74
CA SER A 96 22.62 4.69 -4.06
C SER A 96 23.05 6.13 -4.25
N VAL A 97 22.89 6.64 -5.48
CA VAL A 97 23.46 7.91 -5.93
C VAL A 97 22.52 8.64 -6.89
N GLY A 98 22.49 9.98 -6.82
CA GLY A 98 22.02 10.85 -7.89
C GLY A 98 23.19 11.28 -8.77
N ILE A 99 22.97 11.40 -10.07
CA ILE A 99 23.99 11.89 -11.03
C ILE A 99 23.61 13.20 -11.74
N CYS A 100 22.55 13.89 -11.31
CA CYS A 100 21.99 15.11 -11.93
C CYS A 100 23.00 16.25 -12.15
N SER A 101 24.08 16.29 -11.37
CA SER A 101 25.10 17.35 -11.40
C SER A 101 26.43 16.80 -10.88
N GLY A 102 26.83 15.65 -11.43
CA GLY A 102 27.88 14.80 -10.86
C GLY A 102 27.33 13.83 -9.80
N ILE A 103 28.12 12.81 -9.46
CA ILE A 103 27.72 11.75 -8.52
C ILE A 103 27.58 12.28 -7.09
N SER A 104 26.41 12.08 -6.49
CA SER A 104 26.02 12.52 -5.15
C SER A 104 25.29 11.38 -4.44
N GLY A 105 25.85 10.80 -3.38
CA GLY A 105 25.19 9.70 -2.67
C GLY A 105 26.10 8.91 -1.74
N PHE A 106 25.80 7.62 -1.58
CA PHE A 106 26.58 6.69 -0.76
C PHE A 106 26.97 5.42 -1.52
N VAL A 107 28.13 4.88 -1.18
CA VAL A 107 28.69 3.62 -1.65
C VAL A 107 29.06 2.81 -0.42
N ARG A 108 28.44 1.64 -0.25
CA ARG A 108 28.83 0.65 0.75
C ARG A 108 29.72 -0.40 0.11
N ALA A 109 30.92 -0.53 0.62
CA ALA A 109 31.86 -1.58 0.25
C ALA A 109 32.24 -2.37 1.51
N ARG A 110 31.79 -3.62 1.58
CA ARG A 110 31.94 -4.50 2.76
C ARG A 110 31.20 -3.91 3.98
N GLN A 111 31.92 -3.65 5.08
CA GLN A 111 31.38 -3.05 6.31
C GLN A 111 31.63 -1.54 6.41
N GLN A 112 32.13 -0.90 5.34
CA GLN A 112 32.43 0.53 5.32
C GLN A 112 31.48 1.28 4.39
N VAL A 113 30.93 2.38 4.91
CA VAL A 113 30.11 3.34 4.17
C VAL A 113 30.97 4.53 3.75
N TYR A 114 30.90 4.88 2.47
CA TYR A 114 31.55 6.05 1.88
C TYR A 114 30.46 6.98 1.33
N LEU A 115 30.58 8.27 1.60
CA LEU A 115 29.79 9.31 0.94
C LEU A 115 30.59 9.89 -0.22
N ILE A 116 29.91 10.21 -1.32
CA ILE A 116 30.49 10.86 -2.50
C ILE A 116 29.73 12.15 -2.84
N GLU A 117 30.45 13.23 -3.15
CA GLU A 117 29.84 14.49 -3.57
C GLU A 117 30.69 15.36 -4.49
N PRO A 118 30.07 16.13 -5.41
CA PRO A 118 30.80 17.00 -6.33
C PRO A 118 31.34 18.25 -5.62
N LEU A 119 32.61 18.59 -5.90
CA LEU A 119 33.28 19.82 -5.44
C LEU A 119 33.03 21.03 -6.37
N GLY A 120 32.30 20.83 -7.47
CA GLY A 120 31.95 21.85 -8.46
C GLY A 120 30.56 21.63 -9.06
N ARG A 121 30.16 22.50 -10.00
CA ARG A 121 28.83 22.46 -10.67
C ARG A 121 28.86 21.87 -12.09
N SER A 122 29.90 21.13 -12.43
CA SER A 122 30.08 20.48 -13.74
C SER A 122 30.07 18.97 -13.52
N GLU A 123 29.61 18.20 -14.51
CA GLU A 123 29.67 16.72 -14.46
C GLU A 123 31.12 16.21 -14.36
N ASP A 124 32.07 16.91 -15.00
CA ASP A 124 33.52 16.63 -14.96
C ASP A 124 34.24 17.22 -13.73
N ALA A 125 33.52 17.79 -12.77
CA ALA A 125 34.13 18.32 -11.55
C ALA A 125 34.76 17.20 -10.71
N ASP A 126 35.76 17.54 -9.90
CA ASP A 126 36.29 16.62 -8.90
C ASP A 126 35.23 16.33 -7.82
N HIS A 127 35.32 15.16 -7.20
CA HIS A 127 34.45 14.72 -6.13
C HIS A 127 35.24 14.55 -4.83
N ALA A 128 34.60 14.82 -3.71
CA ALA A 128 35.06 14.34 -2.42
C ALA A 128 34.47 12.95 -2.16
N VAL A 129 35.33 12.01 -1.76
CA VAL A 129 34.92 10.74 -1.15
C VAL A 129 35.43 10.73 0.29
N TYR A 130 34.56 10.42 1.24
CA TYR A 130 34.90 10.36 2.66
C TYR A 130 34.09 9.29 3.37
N ARG A 131 34.62 8.77 4.49
CA ARG A 131 33.88 7.82 5.31
C ARG A 131 32.85 8.57 6.15
N GLU A 132 31.80 7.88 6.59
CA GLU A 132 30.81 8.45 7.51
C GLU A 132 31.44 9.03 8.78
N GLU A 133 32.45 8.34 9.33
CA GLU A 133 33.20 8.74 10.54
C GLU A 133 34.00 10.05 10.39
N ASP A 134 34.28 10.51 9.16
CA ASP A 134 34.98 11.77 8.89
C ASP A 134 34.03 12.99 8.87
N LEU A 135 32.73 12.83 9.13
CA LEU A 135 31.77 13.93 9.19
C LEU A 135 31.86 14.71 10.51
N LYS A 136 31.98 16.03 10.41
CA LYS A 136 32.00 16.93 11.57
C LYS A 136 30.61 17.05 12.18
N MET A 137 30.47 16.63 13.44
CA MET A 137 29.23 16.77 14.23
C MET A 137 28.76 18.23 14.49
N ARG A 138 29.38 19.26 13.89
CA ARG A 138 29.11 20.67 14.19
C ARG A 138 29.23 21.60 12.98
N SER A 139 28.13 21.75 12.25
CA SER A 139 27.72 23.04 11.70
C SER A 139 26.19 23.12 11.60
N ARG A 140 25.68 24.33 11.34
CA ARG A 140 24.26 24.58 11.07
C ARG A 140 24.16 25.37 9.77
N ARG A 141 24.02 24.70 8.63
CA ARG A 141 23.50 25.30 7.41
C ARG A 141 22.44 24.42 6.77
N GLY A 142 21.21 24.92 6.71
CA GLY A 142 20.18 24.35 5.85
C GLY A 142 20.64 24.40 4.39
N SER A 143 20.57 23.24 3.71
CA SER A 143 20.84 23.17 2.27
C SER A 143 19.65 23.71 1.48
N ASN A 144 19.91 24.24 0.28
CA ASN A 144 18.86 24.70 -0.62
C ASN A 144 17.99 23.52 -1.10
N THR A 145 16.74 23.82 -1.40
CA THR A 145 15.72 22.86 -1.88
C THR A 145 16.06 22.25 -3.24
N THR A 146 16.70 21.09 -3.20
CA THR A 146 16.44 19.96 -4.11
C THR A 146 16.10 18.77 -3.24
N VAL A 147 14.83 18.67 -2.81
CA VAL A 147 14.38 17.74 -1.76
C VAL A 147 14.54 16.26 -2.14
N LEU A 148 14.65 15.95 -3.42
CA LEU A 148 14.95 14.63 -3.97
C LEU A 148 16.41 14.16 -3.77
N ASP A 149 17.30 14.98 -3.19
CA ASP A 149 18.71 14.63 -2.90
C ASP A 149 18.86 13.47 -1.87
N ARG A 150 20.10 12.97 -1.66
CA ARG A 150 20.58 11.76 -0.92
C ARG A 150 19.71 11.17 0.20
N ARG A 151 18.95 12.00 0.91
CA ARG A 151 18.03 11.64 1.99
C ARG A 151 16.95 10.66 1.51
N LEU A 152 16.28 10.95 0.39
CA LEU A 152 15.21 10.09 -0.11
C LEU A 152 15.75 8.75 -0.62
N LEU A 153 16.87 8.81 -1.35
CA LEU A 153 17.61 7.65 -1.91
C LEU A 153 17.84 6.54 -0.88
N LEU A 154 18.23 6.90 0.35
CA LEU A 154 18.48 5.93 1.40
C LEU A 154 17.18 5.31 1.96
N CYS A 155 16.10 6.07 2.16
CA CYS A 155 14.84 5.52 2.66
C CYS A 155 14.33 4.33 1.83
N LEU A 156 14.49 4.42 0.50
CA LEU A 156 14.07 3.36 -0.43
C LEU A 156 14.91 2.09 -0.26
N GLN A 157 16.22 2.24 -0.07
CA GLN A 157 17.14 1.12 0.11
C GLN A 157 16.77 0.29 1.34
N LEU A 158 16.34 0.94 2.44
CA LEU A 158 15.94 0.28 3.68
C LEU A 158 14.71 -0.61 3.51
N TYR A 159 13.66 -0.10 2.85
CA TYR A 159 12.40 -0.84 2.65
C TYR A 159 12.48 -1.89 1.54
N ARG A 160 13.38 -1.71 0.56
CA ARG A 160 13.64 -2.72 -0.48
C ARG A 160 14.09 -4.06 0.12
N ALA A 161 14.84 -4.05 1.22
CA ALA A 161 15.21 -5.26 1.96
C ALA A 161 14.02 -5.97 2.65
N LEU A 162 12.93 -5.24 2.94
CA LEU A 162 11.66 -5.78 3.45
C LEU A 162 10.70 -6.23 2.34
N ASN A 163 11.14 -6.20 1.07
CA ASN A 163 10.31 -6.46 -0.10
C ASN A 163 9.15 -5.44 -0.27
N ILE A 164 9.28 -4.25 0.33
CA ILE A 164 8.33 -3.14 0.24
C ILE A 164 8.92 -2.10 -0.72
N ARG A 165 8.20 -1.79 -1.81
CA ARG A 165 8.57 -0.68 -2.71
C ARG A 165 7.92 0.61 -2.22
N ILE A 166 8.71 1.68 -2.12
CA ILE A 166 8.24 3.04 -1.83
C ILE A 166 8.27 3.84 -3.13
N MET A 167 7.17 4.52 -3.45
CA MET A 167 7.07 5.42 -4.61
C MET A 167 6.67 6.82 -4.14
N LEU A 168 7.45 7.85 -4.49
CA LEU A 168 7.13 9.24 -4.18
C LEU A 168 6.11 9.79 -5.18
N VAL A 169 4.89 10.04 -4.74
CA VAL A 169 3.79 10.59 -5.58
C VAL A 169 3.56 12.08 -5.43
N GLY A 170 4.28 12.75 -4.54
CA GLY A 170 4.25 14.20 -4.45
C GLY A 170 5.18 14.77 -3.40
N LEU A 171 5.51 16.03 -3.60
CA LEU A 171 6.35 16.88 -2.77
C LEU A 171 5.66 18.22 -2.58
N GLU A 172 5.53 18.68 -1.34
CA GLU A 172 5.07 20.04 -1.06
C GLU A 172 6.03 20.77 -0.14
N ILE A 173 6.45 21.97 -0.54
CA ILE A 173 7.39 22.83 0.19
C ILE A 173 6.67 24.12 0.59
N TRP A 174 6.68 24.45 1.88
CA TRP A 174 6.03 25.65 2.43
C TRP A 174 6.91 26.90 2.33
N THR A 175 7.11 27.38 1.10
CA THR A 175 7.96 28.55 0.81
C THR A 175 7.39 29.89 1.29
N TYR A 176 6.07 30.03 1.44
CA TYR A 176 5.42 31.30 1.82
C TYR A 176 5.24 31.45 3.34
N ARG A 177 4.66 30.43 3.99
CA ARG A 177 4.43 30.33 5.44
C ARG A 177 4.18 28.87 5.81
N ASP A 178 4.33 28.52 7.08
CA ASP A 178 3.80 27.26 7.61
C ASP A 178 2.25 27.27 7.58
N TYR A 179 1.64 26.16 7.16
CA TYR A 179 0.17 25.99 7.16
C TYR A 179 -0.33 25.26 8.41
N ILE A 180 0.57 24.91 9.32
CA ILE A 180 0.29 24.44 10.68
C ILE A 180 1.18 25.19 11.67
N GLU A 181 0.85 25.17 12.96
CA GLU A 181 1.76 25.65 13.98
C GLU A 181 2.78 24.56 14.37
N VAL A 182 4.03 24.68 13.92
CA VAL A 182 5.12 23.77 14.30
C VAL A 182 5.57 24.11 15.73
N LYS A 183 5.38 23.18 16.68
CA LYS A 183 5.78 23.35 18.09
C LYS A 183 7.18 22.73 18.33
N VAL A 184 7.72 22.92 19.53
CA VAL A 184 8.90 22.18 20.03
C VAL A 184 8.44 20.82 20.59
N ASP A 185 7.24 20.80 21.13
CA ASP A 185 6.45 19.60 21.39
C ASP A 185 6.15 18.84 20.08
N SER A 186 6.67 17.62 19.95
CA SER A 186 6.52 16.77 18.76
C SER A 186 5.09 16.20 18.62
N GLU A 187 4.43 15.85 19.72
CA GLU A 187 3.05 15.35 19.75
C GLU A 187 2.10 16.39 19.16
N LYS A 188 2.16 17.64 19.68
CA LYS A 188 1.36 18.76 19.16
C LYS A 188 1.66 19.07 17.69
N THR A 189 2.90 18.86 17.25
CA THR A 189 3.28 19.08 15.84
C THR A 189 2.71 17.98 14.94
N LEU A 190 2.72 16.72 15.39
CA LEU A 190 2.11 15.58 14.70
C LEU A 190 0.59 15.74 14.60
N ASP A 191 -0.10 16.07 15.70
CA ASP A 191 -1.55 16.32 15.71
C ASP A 191 -1.96 17.41 14.73
N ASN A 192 -1.22 18.53 14.74
CA ASN A 192 -1.43 19.64 13.82
C ASN A 192 -1.21 19.23 12.35
N PHE A 193 -0.15 18.45 12.07
CA PHE A 193 0.17 17.96 10.73
C PHE A 193 -0.88 16.98 10.20
N LEU A 194 -1.28 15.98 11.00
CA LEU A 194 -2.28 14.99 10.60
C LEU A 194 -3.67 15.61 10.43
N SER A 195 -4.04 16.57 11.28
CA SER A 195 -5.28 17.36 11.11
C SER A 195 -5.28 18.12 9.78
N TRP A 196 -4.15 18.77 9.44
CA TRP A 196 -3.99 19.44 8.15
C TRP A 196 -4.02 18.46 6.97
N ARG A 197 -3.37 17.29 7.09
CA ARG A 197 -3.38 16.23 6.06
C ARG A 197 -4.79 15.80 5.72
N GLN A 198 -5.63 15.59 6.73
CA GLN A 198 -7.02 15.17 6.55
C GLN A 198 -7.90 16.26 5.94
N ALA A 199 -7.71 17.51 6.38
CA ALA A 199 -8.55 18.64 5.98
C ALA A 199 -8.23 19.21 4.59
N ASP A 200 -6.97 19.25 4.16
CA ASP A 200 -6.54 19.80 2.87
C ASP A 200 -5.92 18.74 1.95
N LEU A 201 -4.87 18.02 2.39
CA LEU A 201 -4.05 17.22 1.47
C LEU A 201 -4.79 16.03 0.86
N LEU A 202 -5.46 15.22 1.69
CA LEU A 202 -6.22 14.04 1.24
C LEU A 202 -7.43 14.41 0.37
N GLN A 203 -7.83 15.68 0.32
CA GLN A 203 -8.92 16.16 -0.54
C GLN A 203 -8.46 16.42 -1.99
N ARG A 204 -7.15 16.50 -2.24
CA ARG A 204 -6.56 16.83 -3.55
C ARG A 204 -5.57 15.80 -4.09
N GLU A 205 -4.68 15.27 -3.24
CA GLU A 205 -3.65 14.30 -3.64
C GLU A 205 -3.88 12.94 -3.00
N LYS A 206 -3.97 11.88 -3.80
CA LYS A 206 -4.06 10.49 -3.30
C LYS A 206 -2.67 9.97 -2.94
N HIS A 207 -2.53 9.44 -1.72
CA HIS A 207 -1.28 8.91 -1.18
C HIS A 207 -1.56 8.06 0.06
N ASP A 208 -0.77 7.02 0.29
CA ASP A 208 -0.96 6.08 1.39
C ASP A 208 -0.42 6.64 2.71
N ASN A 209 0.71 7.35 2.64
CA ASN A 209 1.42 7.92 3.78
C ASN A 209 2.02 9.30 3.46
N ALA A 210 2.10 10.19 4.45
CA ALA A 210 2.73 11.49 4.31
C ALA A 210 3.72 11.77 5.46
N GLN A 211 4.97 12.10 5.13
CA GLN A 211 6.01 12.43 6.10
C GLN A 211 6.32 13.92 6.04
N PHE A 212 6.22 14.61 7.19
CA PHE A 212 6.58 16.02 7.35
C PHE A 212 8.01 16.15 7.85
N VAL A 213 8.79 17.04 7.24
CA VAL A 213 10.16 17.37 7.66
C VAL A 213 10.22 18.83 8.09
N THR A 214 10.87 19.12 9.22
CA THR A 214 11.11 20.48 9.72
C THR A 214 12.53 20.68 10.24
N ALA A 215 13.08 21.88 10.04
CA ALA A 215 14.36 22.30 10.63
C ALA A 215 14.22 22.74 12.11
N LYS A 216 13.00 22.78 12.64
CA LYS A 216 12.74 23.11 14.04
C LYS A 216 13.08 21.92 14.93
N GLY A 217 13.92 22.15 15.94
CA GLY A 217 14.22 21.15 16.96
C GLY A 217 13.00 20.82 17.81
N PHE A 218 12.80 19.53 18.12
CA PHE A 218 11.84 19.10 19.12
C PHE A 218 12.44 19.06 20.54
N ASP A 219 11.60 18.91 21.55
CA ASP A 219 12.02 18.80 22.95
C ASP A 219 12.64 17.43 23.25
N ARG A 220 13.65 17.42 24.13
CA ARG A 220 14.43 16.23 24.53
C ARG A 220 15.20 15.62 23.35
N ASP A 221 15.40 14.31 23.36
CA ASP A 221 16.15 13.54 22.36
C ASP A 221 15.25 13.04 21.21
N THR A 222 14.01 13.56 21.12
CA THR A 222 13.04 13.18 20.08
C THR A 222 13.42 13.78 18.74
N VAL A 223 13.79 12.95 17.77
CA VAL A 223 14.12 13.37 16.39
C VAL A 223 13.00 13.14 15.37
N GLY A 224 11.99 12.35 15.73
CA GLY A 224 10.82 12.06 14.91
C GLY A 224 9.67 11.56 15.77
N LEU A 225 8.46 11.58 15.22
CA LEU A 225 7.29 10.98 15.84
C LEU A 225 6.24 10.60 14.79
N ALA A 226 5.71 9.38 14.87
CA ALA A 226 4.62 8.88 14.06
C ALA A 226 3.66 7.98 14.85
N ASN A 227 2.41 7.93 14.40
CA ASN A 227 1.41 7.05 14.99
C ASN A 227 1.68 5.59 14.63
N LYS A 228 1.71 4.71 15.65
CA LYS A 228 1.80 3.27 15.43
C LYS A 228 0.57 2.73 14.73
N PHE A 229 0.76 1.70 13.89
CA PHE A 229 -0.31 0.97 13.18
C PHE A 229 -1.16 1.82 12.22
N ALA A 230 -0.68 3.00 11.85
CA ALA A 230 -1.46 4.02 11.15
C ALA A 230 -1.41 3.95 9.61
N ILE A 231 -0.63 3.04 8.99
CA ILE A 231 -0.57 2.92 7.53
C ILE A 231 -1.97 2.66 6.93
N CYS A 232 -2.25 3.23 5.76
CA CYS A 232 -3.58 3.27 5.12
C CYS A 232 -4.70 4.00 5.89
N THR A 233 -4.44 4.58 7.06
CA THR A 233 -5.45 5.37 7.80
C THR A 233 -5.36 6.86 7.48
N LYS A 234 -6.36 7.64 7.90
CA LYS A 234 -6.28 9.10 8.02
C LYS A 234 -5.09 9.62 8.83
N ASN A 235 -4.61 8.85 9.79
CA ASN A 235 -3.45 9.16 10.63
C ASN A 235 -2.11 8.65 10.05
N SER A 236 -2.12 8.10 8.82
CA SER A 236 -0.92 7.60 8.13
C SER A 236 0.08 8.71 7.81
N GLY A 237 1.02 8.92 8.73
CA GLY A 237 2.10 9.88 8.58
C GLY A 237 2.95 10.04 9.84
N GLY A 238 3.95 10.90 9.72
CA GLY A 238 4.91 11.22 10.78
C GLY A 238 5.50 12.62 10.63
N VAL A 239 6.13 13.11 11.69
CA VAL A 239 6.91 14.36 11.73
C VAL A 239 8.37 14.03 12.02
N ASN A 240 9.28 14.70 11.33
CA ASN A 240 10.71 14.39 11.32
C ASN A 240 11.52 15.68 11.47
N GLN A 241 12.48 15.70 12.38
CA GLN A 241 13.43 16.78 12.52
C GLN A 241 14.60 16.58 11.55
N ASP A 242 14.98 17.62 10.82
CA ASP A 242 16.24 17.64 10.07
C ASP A 242 17.41 17.91 11.04
N HIS A 243 17.81 16.87 11.78
CA HIS A 243 18.66 17.00 12.98
C HIS A 243 20.18 16.90 12.72
N HIS A 244 20.59 16.44 11.54
CA HIS A 244 22.01 16.24 11.21
C HIS A 244 22.32 16.74 9.79
N GLU A 245 23.53 17.29 9.57
CA GLU A 245 24.03 17.57 8.21
C GLU A 245 24.29 16.28 7.40
N ASN A 246 24.22 15.10 8.04
CA ASN A 246 24.36 13.82 7.37
C ASN A 246 22.98 13.43 6.82
N PRO A 247 22.80 13.28 5.49
CA PRO A 247 21.53 12.87 4.90
C PRO A 247 21.02 11.51 5.43
N ILE A 248 21.93 10.66 5.92
CA ILE A 248 21.61 9.36 6.52
C ILE A 248 20.73 9.53 7.77
N GLY A 249 20.98 10.55 8.60
CA GLY A 249 20.25 10.77 9.85
C GLY A 249 18.77 11.05 9.65
N LEU A 250 18.43 11.97 8.73
CA LEU A 250 17.02 12.25 8.42
C LEU A 250 16.36 11.07 7.71
N ALA A 251 17.06 10.40 6.78
CA ALA A 251 16.52 9.25 6.06
C ALA A 251 16.17 8.08 6.99
N SER A 252 17.09 7.75 7.90
CA SER A 252 16.88 6.73 8.93
C SER A 252 15.72 7.10 9.86
N THR A 253 15.57 8.40 10.18
CA THR A 253 14.43 8.91 10.96
C THR A 253 13.11 8.72 10.21
N ILE A 254 13.02 9.15 8.95
CA ILE A 254 11.83 8.95 8.11
C ILE A 254 11.47 7.47 8.00
N ALA A 255 12.46 6.59 7.78
CA ALA A 255 12.23 5.16 7.70
C ALA A 255 11.75 4.54 9.03
N HIS A 256 12.27 5.03 10.16
CA HIS A 256 11.83 4.66 11.50
C HIS A 256 10.38 5.09 11.78
N GLU A 257 10.02 6.34 11.45
CA GLU A 257 8.66 6.86 11.64
C GLU A 257 7.64 6.18 10.70
N MET A 258 8.03 5.86 9.46
CA MET A 258 7.24 4.99 8.58
C MET A 258 7.11 3.57 9.17
N GLY A 259 8.14 3.07 9.86
CA GLY A 259 8.13 1.78 10.55
C GLY A 259 7.06 1.74 11.64
N HIS A 260 6.95 2.80 12.44
CA HIS A 260 5.82 2.95 13.36
C HIS A 260 4.47 2.91 12.62
N ASN A 261 4.31 3.59 11.49
CA ASN A 261 3.06 3.49 10.72
C ASN A 261 2.74 2.03 10.28
N PHE A 262 3.76 1.21 9.99
CA PHE A 262 3.65 -0.25 9.77
C PHE A 262 3.51 -1.10 11.05
N GLY A 263 3.24 -0.47 12.19
CA GLY A 263 3.02 -1.15 13.47
C GLY A 263 4.28 -1.49 14.27
N LEU A 264 5.47 -1.22 13.72
CA LEU A 264 6.73 -1.58 14.36
C LEU A 264 6.92 -0.83 15.68
N SER A 265 7.45 -1.54 16.67
CA SER A 265 7.87 -1.02 17.97
C SER A 265 9.38 -0.76 17.96
N HIS A 266 9.88 -0.06 18.98
CA HIS A 266 11.32 -0.13 19.25
C HIS A 266 11.72 -1.57 19.57
N ASP A 267 12.92 -1.94 19.14
CA ASP A 267 13.55 -3.21 19.50
C ASP A 267 13.77 -3.29 21.03
N SER A 268 13.82 -4.51 21.56
CA SER A 268 14.03 -4.77 22.99
C SER A 268 15.23 -5.69 23.22
N ALA A 269 15.61 -5.90 24.49
CA ALA A 269 16.73 -6.75 24.87
C ALA A 269 16.51 -8.20 24.38
N GLY A 270 17.29 -8.62 23.39
CA GLY A 270 17.16 -9.92 22.70
C GLY A 270 17.10 -9.79 21.18
N CYS A 271 16.67 -8.64 20.67
CA CYS A 271 16.84 -8.28 19.26
C CYS A 271 18.32 -7.99 19.01
N VAL A 272 18.98 -8.75 18.12
CA VAL A 272 20.42 -8.58 17.84
C VAL A 272 20.64 -7.34 16.96
N CYS A 273 21.85 -6.78 17.00
CA CYS A 273 22.17 -5.42 16.50
C CYS A 273 23.62 -5.29 15.97
N ALA A 274 23.84 -4.82 14.73
CA ALA A 274 25.14 -4.41 14.14
C ALA A 274 25.54 -2.93 14.40
N THR A 275 26.47 -2.67 15.33
CA THR A 275 26.81 -1.34 15.89
C THR A 275 27.23 -0.25 14.87
N GLN A 276 26.30 0.63 14.46
CA GLN A 276 26.56 1.84 13.63
C GLN A 276 25.75 3.05 14.13
N ALA A 277 26.13 4.26 13.72
CA ALA A 277 25.52 5.52 14.18
C ALA A 277 24.11 5.76 13.61
N PHE A 278 23.82 5.23 12.42
CA PHE A 278 22.48 5.19 11.84
C PHE A 278 22.19 3.76 11.32
N PRO A 279 21.01 3.17 11.61
CA PRO A 279 20.67 1.84 11.12
C PRO A 279 20.47 1.79 9.60
N GLU A 280 21.16 0.85 8.96
CA GLU A 280 20.99 0.50 7.53
C GLU A 280 20.03 -0.70 7.30
N PHE A 281 19.51 -1.33 8.36
CA PHE A 281 18.64 -2.50 8.27
C PHE A 281 17.60 -2.54 9.39
N PHE A 282 16.50 -3.25 9.14
CA PHE A 282 15.53 -3.66 10.15
C PHE A 282 16.02 -4.91 10.90
N SER A 283 15.60 -5.06 12.15
CA SER A 283 15.89 -6.25 12.97
C SER A 283 14.97 -7.42 12.64
N SER A 284 15.31 -8.64 13.09
CA SER A 284 14.38 -9.78 12.99
C SER A 284 13.08 -9.50 13.74
N CYS A 285 13.16 -8.88 14.93
CA CYS A 285 12.00 -8.45 15.71
C CYS A 285 11.09 -7.48 14.92
N SER A 286 11.66 -6.61 14.08
CA SER A 286 10.92 -5.73 13.19
C SER A 286 10.27 -6.49 12.03
N VAL A 287 10.96 -7.47 11.45
CA VAL A 287 10.41 -8.34 10.38
C VAL A 287 9.24 -9.18 10.91
N ASP A 288 9.38 -9.78 12.10
CA ASP A 288 8.33 -10.57 12.74
C ASP A 288 7.09 -9.70 13.06
N GLN A 289 7.31 -8.49 13.60
CA GLN A 289 6.24 -7.52 13.86
C GLN A 289 5.56 -7.02 12.58
N LEU A 290 6.30 -6.86 11.48
CA LEU A 290 5.73 -6.50 10.19
C LEU A 290 4.82 -7.60 9.65
N ALA A 291 5.24 -8.87 9.76
CA ALA A 291 4.43 -10.01 9.35
C ALA A 291 3.14 -10.11 10.17
N GLU A 292 3.23 -10.01 11.50
CA GLU A 292 2.05 -10.00 12.39
C GLU A 292 1.12 -8.80 12.08
N PHE A 293 1.68 -7.62 11.80
CA PHE A 293 0.91 -6.45 11.42
C PHE A 293 0.14 -6.65 10.12
N MET A 294 0.79 -7.14 9.07
CA MET A 294 0.13 -7.40 7.78
C MET A 294 -1.02 -8.40 7.92
N GLU A 295 -0.81 -9.48 8.70
CA GLU A 295 -1.83 -10.50 8.97
C GLU A 295 -3.03 -9.94 9.78
N ARG A 296 -2.76 -9.17 10.83
CA ARG A 296 -3.83 -8.60 11.70
C ARG A 296 -4.59 -7.46 11.02
N ALA A 297 -3.86 -6.52 10.42
CA ALA A 297 -4.41 -5.27 9.91
C ALA A 297 -5.01 -5.38 8.49
N GLN A 298 -4.46 -6.25 7.63
CA GLN A 298 -4.88 -6.44 6.22
C GLN A 298 -5.07 -5.10 5.47
N PRO A 299 -4.00 -4.28 5.32
CA PRO A 299 -4.09 -2.90 4.85
C PRO A 299 -4.34 -2.78 3.33
N SER A 300 -5.60 -2.66 2.93
CA SER A 300 -6.05 -2.68 1.53
C SER A 300 -5.61 -1.50 0.63
N CYS A 301 -4.89 -0.49 1.15
CA CYS A 301 -4.28 0.52 0.27
C CYS A 301 -2.96 0.04 -0.36
N LEU A 302 -2.36 -1.02 0.19
CA LEU A 302 -1.11 -1.59 -0.31
C LEU A 302 -1.32 -2.69 -1.38
N ASP A 303 -2.56 -2.99 -1.76
CA ASP A 303 -2.86 -4.01 -2.78
C ASP A 303 -2.50 -3.49 -4.19
N THR A 304 -2.04 -4.39 -5.07
CA THR A 304 -1.75 -4.04 -6.48
C THR A 304 -3.02 -3.52 -7.18
N PRO A 305 -3.05 -2.27 -7.69
CA PRO A 305 -4.24 -1.72 -8.31
C PRO A 305 -4.73 -2.55 -9.51
N SER A 306 -5.95 -3.08 -9.42
CA SER A 306 -6.60 -3.89 -10.47
C SER A 306 -6.81 -3.16 -11.81
N SER A 307 -6.46 -1.88 -11.89
CA SER A 307 -6.24 -1.18 -13.16
C SER A 307 -5.08 -0.18 -13.06
N PHE A 308 -3.89 -0.61 -13.46
CA PHE A 308 -2.73 0.28 -13.69
C PHE A 308 -2.92 1.32 -14.81
N ARG A 309 -4.11 1.41 -15.43
CA ARG A 309 -4.45 2.26 -16.60
C ARG A 309 -4.31 3.78 -16.40
N THR A 310 -3.88 4.25 -15.23
CA THR A 310 -3.59 5.66 -14.95
C THR A 310 -2.13 5.96 -14.62
N ILE A 311 -1.29 4.96 -14.36
CA ILE A 311 0.16 5.12 -14.24
C ILE A 311 0.72 4.94 -15.65
N ALA A 312 1.38 5.96 -16.19
CA ALA A 312 2.13 5.86 -17.44
C ALA A 312 3.18 6.97 -17.54
N ALA A 313 4.29 6.73 -16.83
CA ALA A 313 5.54 6.74 -17.59
C ALA A 313 5.30 5.82 -18.79
N GLY A 314 5.71 6.23 -20.00
CA GLY A 314 5.60 5.34 -21.15
C GLY A 314 6.27 3.99 -20.85
N PRO A 315 5.85 2.88 -21.49
CA PRO A 315 6.37 1.53 -21.21
C PRO A 315 7.90 1.50 -21.08
N ARG A 316 8.41 0.98 -19.95
CA ARG A 316 9.82 1.14 -19.53
C ARG A 316 10.46 -0.14 -18.98
N CYS A 317 10.71 -1.05 -19.90
CA CYS A 317 11.42 -2.32 -19.74
C CYS A 317 12.53 -2.34 -18.67
N GLY A 318 12.31 -3.15 -17.65
CA GLY A 318 13.21 -3.48 -16.54
C GLY A 318 12.79 -2.88 -15.19
N ASN A 319 11.57 -2.34 -15.08
CA ASN A 319 10.98 -1.73 -13.89
C ASN A 319 10.23 -2.71 -12.99
N ALA A 320 10.21 -3.99 -13.36
CA ALA A 320 9.50 -5.08 -12.72
C ALA A 320 8.00 -4.77 -12.53
N LEU A 321 7.40 -4.10 -13.52
CA LEU A 321 5.96 -3.97 -13.79
C LEU A 321 5.75 -4.31 -15.27
N LEU A 322 4.69 -5.05 -15.59
CA LEU A 322 4.40 -5.41 -16.98
C LEU A 322 3.72 -4.24 -17.71
N ASP A 323 4.49 -3.43 -18.42
CA ASP A 323 3.98 -2.25 -19.12
C ASP A 323 3.37 -2.56 -20.51
N PRO A 324 2.49 -1.68 -21.04
CA PRO A 324 1.84 -1.90 -22.34
C PRO A 324 2.80 -2.04 -23.55
N GLY A 325 3.00 -3.26 -24.03
CA GLY A 325 3.87 -3.56 -25.18
C GLY A 325 5.11 -4.38 -24.82
N GLU A 326 5.29 -4.68 -23.54
CA GLU A 326 6.24 -5.66 -23.03
C GLU A 326 5.54 -7.01 -22.86
N GLU A 327 6.32 -8.09 -22.93
CA GLU A 327 5.83 -9.46 -22.75
C GLU A 327 6.19 -9.99 -21.34
N CYS A 328 7.23 -9.43 -20.73
CA CYS A 328 7.69 -9.74 -19.39
C CYS A 328 8.57 -8.61 -18.85
N ASP A 329 8.56 -8.39 -17.53
CA ASP A 329 9.55 -7.52 -16.87
C ASP A 329 9.96 -8.13 -15.53
N CYS A 330 11.25 -8.48 -15.41
CA CYS A 330 11.85 -9.12 -14.25
C CYS A 330 12.76 -8.18 -13.44
N GLY A 331 12.74 -6.88 -13.72
CA GLY A 331 13.73 -5.92 -13.23
C GLY A 331 14.90 -5.75 -14.19
N THR A 332 16.01 -5.23 -13.68
CA THR A 332 17.22 -4.93 -14.43
C THR A 332 17.98 -6.20 -14.85
N VAL A 333 18.97 -6.08 -15.74
CA VAL A 333 19.74 -7.23 -16.25
C VAL A 333 20.53 -7.93 -15.13
N GLU A 334 20.96 -7.16 -14.14
CA GLU A 334 21.75 -7.57 -12.99
C GLU A 334 20.88 -8.24 -11.90
N GLU A 335 19.66 -7.75 -11.69
CA GLU A 335 18.72 -8.29 -10.69
C GLU A 335 17.88 -9.44 -11.23
N CYS A 336 17.63 -9.48 -12.54
CA CYS A 336 16.78 -10.47 -13.19
C CYS A 336 17.40 -11.87 -13.16
N LYS A 337 16.95 -12.68 -12.20
CA LYS A 337 17.22 -14.13 -12.14
C LYS A 337 16.30 -14.94 -13.05
N ASN A 338 15.42 -14.28 -13.81
CA ASN A 338 14.37 -14.92 -14.58
C ASN A 338 14.83 -15.28 -16.00
N ARG A 339 15.35 -16.51 -16.15
CA ARG A 339 15.76 -17.10 -17.45
C ARG A 339 14.70 -17.08 -18.57
N CYS A 340 13.43 -16.84 -18.25
CA CYS A 340 12.35 -16.80 -19.22
C CYS A 340 12.23 -15.43 -19.91
N CYS A 341 12.69 -14.37 -19.26
CA CYS A 341 12.59 -12.99 -19.73
C CYS A 341 13.97 -12.46 -20.13
N ASP A 342 14.07 -11.85 -21.31
CA ASP A 342 15.24 -11.04 -21.65
C ASP A 342 15.10 -9.66 -21.01
N ALA A 343 15.74 -9.47 -19.86
CA ALA A 343 15.76 -8.22 -19.10
C ALA A 343 16.29 -7.00 -19.89
N SER A 344 16.96 -7.21 -21.03
CA SER A 344 17.43 -6.13 -21.91
C SER A 344 16.41 -5.68 -22.96
N THR A 345 15.36 -6.47 -23.20
CA THR A 345 14.33 -6.19 -24.22
C THR A 345 12.88 -6.34 -23.74
N CYS A 346 12.65 -6.90 -22.55
CA CYS A 346 11.35 -7.19 -21.93
C CYS A 346 10.42 -8.01 -22.84
N ARG A 347 11.07 -8.94 -23.52
CA ARG A 347 10.48 -9.96 -24.37
C ARG A 347 10.75 -11.33 -23.78
N LEU A 348 9.86 -12.25 -24.10
CA LEU A 348 10.07 -13.64 -23.77
C LEU A 348 11.26 -14.17 -24.58
N THR A 349 12.11 -14.94 -23.91
CA THR A 349 13.21 -15.68 -24.56
C THR A 349 12.68 -16.73 -25.53
N ASP A 350 13.46 -17.07 -26.55
CA ASP A 350 13.05 -18.04 -27.59
C ASP A 350 12.54 -19.36 -26.98
N GLY A 351 11.27 -19.69 -27.27
CA GLY A 351 10.60 -20.88 -26.77
C GLY A 351 9.81 -20.69 -25.46
N SER A 352 9.90 -19.53 -24.81
CA SER A 352 9.12 -19.20 -23.61
C SER A 352 7.71 -18.72 -23.97
N GLN A 353 6.72 -19.12 -23.17
CA GLN A 353 5.31 -18.68 -23.26
C GLN A 353 4.92 -17.68 -22.15
N CYS A 354 5.69 -17.68 -21.06
CA CYS A 354 5.48 -16.84 -19.89
C CYS A 354 6.81 -16.57 -19.19
N ALA A 355 6.79 -15.60 -18.28
CA ALA A 355 7.91 -15.35 -17.38
C ALA A 355 7.50 -15.16 -15.92
N HIS A 356 6.31 -14.59 -15.66
CA HIS A 356 5.86 -14.21 -14.32
C HIS A 356 4.50 -14.83 -14.00
N GLY A 357 3.97 -14.56 -12.82
CA GLY A 357 2.66 -15.08 -12.39
C GLY A 357 2.69 -16.54 -11.93
N GLN A 358 1.70 -16.90 -11.11
CA GLN A 358 1.62 -18.20 -10.43
C GLN A 358 1.34 -19.39 -11.38
N CYS A 359 0.89 -19.11 -12.61
CA CYS A 359 0.65 -20.09 -13.66
C CYS A 359 1.81 -20.26 -14.65
N CYS A 360 2.96 -19.63 -14.40
CA CYS A 360 4.18 -19.94 -15.13
C CYS A 360 5.00 -21.03 -14.42
N ASP A 361 5.45 -22.05 -15.16
CA ASP A 361 6.47 -22.99 -14.69
C ASP A 361 7.45 -23.31 -15.82
N ASN A 362 8.76 -23.29 -15.52
CA ASN A 362 9.83 -23.53 -16.49
C ASN A 362 9.64 -22.78 -17.83
N CYS A 363 9.16 -21.53 -17.76
CA CYS A 363 8.87 -20.64 -18.89
C CYS A 363 7.68 -21.07 -19.79
N GLN A 364 6.90 -22.06 -19.38
CA GLN A 364 5.68 -22.52 -20.05
C GLN A 364 4.45 -22.27 -19.17
N PHE A 365 3.27 -22.13 -19.78
CA PHE A 365 2.03 -22.14 -18.98
C PHE A 365 1.89 -23.50 -18.28
N ARG A 366 1.56 -23.48 -17.00
CA ARG A 366 1.14 -24.69 -16.28
C ARG A 366 -0.09 -25.28 -16.97
N ALA A 367 -0.16 -26.61 -17.04
CA ALA A 367 -1.26 -27.32 -17.69
C ALA A 367 -2.63 -26.88 -17.13
N ALA A 368 -3.64 -26.81 -17.99
CA ALA A 368 -5.00 -26.45 -17.59
C ALA A 368 -5.49 -27.35 -16.44
N GLY A 369 -6.02 -26.75 -15.36
CA GLY A 369 -6.38 -27.48 -14.14
C GLY A 369 -5.23 -27.68 -13.14
N SER A 370 -4.07 -27.06 -13.33
CA SER A 370 -3.01 -27.00 -12.30
C SER A 370 -3.34 -25.93 -11.26
N VAL A 371 -3.23 -26.24 -9.97
CA VAL A 371 -3.45 -25.26 -8.88
C VAL A 371 -2.40 -24.14 -8.97
N CYS A 372 -2.84 -22.88 -8.93
CA CYS A 372 -1.96 -21.70 -8.81
C CYS A 372 -2.04 -21.04 -7.44
N ARG A 373 -3.25 -20.88 -6.89
CA ARG A 373 -3.48 -20.49 -5.50
C ARG A 373 -4.20 -21.62 -4.78
N SER A 374 -3.68 -22.01 -3.63
CA SER A 374 -4.34 -22.97 -2.74
C SER A 374 -5.37 -22.22 -1.89
N SER A 375 -6.52 -22.85 -1.66
CA SER A 375 -7.52 -22.37 -0.69
C SER A 375 -6.89 -22.09 0.68
N ALA A 376 -7.14 -20.90 1.21
CA ALA A 376 -6.73 -20.46 2.54
C ALA A 376 -7.60 -21.01 3.68
N GLY A 377 -8.74 -21.67 3.38
CA GLY A 377 -9.63 -22.25 4.37
C GLY A 377 -11.00 -22.65 3.81
N GLU A 378 -11.89 -23.17 4.66
CA GLU A 378 -13.18 -23.75 4.25
C GLU A 378 -14.15 -22.82 3.49
N CYS A 379 -13.87 -21.51 3.47
CA CYS A 379 -14.64 -20.46 2.80
C CYS A 379 -14.00 -19.94 1.50
N ASP A 380 -12.82 -20.45 1.16
CA ASP A 380 -11.98 -19.98 0.07
C ASP A 380 -11.80 -21.10 -0.96
N LEU A 381 -11.87 -20.81 -2.25
CA LEU A 381 -11.72 -21.82 -3.30
C LEU A 381 -10.26 -21.88 -3.77
N PRO A 382 -9.77 -23.03 -4.27
CA PRO A 382 -8.50 -23.08 -4.98
C PRO A 382 -8.69 -22.66 -6.45
N GLU A 383 -7.82 -21.81 -6.97
CA GLU A 383 -7.81 -21.42 -8.38
C GLU A 383 -6.86 -22.29 -9.19
N TYR A 384 -7.26 -22.50 -10.43
CA TYR A 384 -6.59 -23.35 -11.37
C TYR A 384 -6.17 -22.56 -12.61
N CYS A 385 -4.97 -22.82 -13.09
CA CYS A 385 -4.46 -22.29 -14.34
C CYS A 385 -5.36 -22.70 -15.50
N SER A 386 -5.62 -21.75 -16.40
CA SER A 386 -6.36 -22.00 -17.63
C SER A 386 -5.56 -22.77 -18.69
N GLY A 387 -4.24 -22.89 -18.52
CA GLY A 387 -3.31 -23.36 -19.55
C GLY A 387 -3.06 -22.37 -20.67
N LEU A 388 -3.61 -21.15 -20.57
CA LEU A 388 -3.57 -20.10 -21.60
C LEU A 388 -3.12 -18.73 -21.06
N SER A 389 -2.78 -18.66 -19.77
CA SER A 389 -2.38 -17.44 -19.05
C SER A 389 -1.25 -17.74 -18.07
N GLN A 390 -0.37 -16.76 -17.85
CA GLN A 390 0.67 -16.83 -16.82
C GLN A 390 0.16 -16.43 -15.43
N ASP A 391 -0.93 -15.67 -15.40
CA ASP A 391 -1.58 -15.20 -14.18
C ASP A 391 -2.63 -16.21 -13.69
N CYS A 392 -2.73 -16.34 -12.36
CA CYS A 392 -3.83 -17.05 -11.73
C CYS A 392 -5.13 -16.25 -11.96
N PRO A 393 -6.30 -16.90 -12.11
CA PRO A 393 -7.61 -16.23 -12.13
C PRO A 393 -7.86 -15.31 -10.93
N GLU A 394 -8.90 -14.47 -11.03
CA GLU A 394 -9.39 -13.72 -9.86
C GLU A 394 -9.73 -14.67 -8.69
N ASP A 395 -9.42 -14.24 -7.47
CA ASP A 395 -9.69 -14.96 -6.22
C ASP A 395 -11.19 -15.28 -6.09
N GLY A 396 -11.50 -16.57 -6.04
CA GLY A 396 -12.84 -17.13 -5.95
C GLY A 396 -13.10 -17.69 -4.55
N PHE A 397 -14.28 -17.41 -4.01
CA PHE A 397 -14.66 -17.84 -2.68
C PHE A 397 -16.05 -18.47 -2.63
N GLU A 398 -16.25 -19.26 -1.58
CA GLU A 398 -17.51 -19.93 -1.28
C GLU A 398 -18.64 -18.93 -1.05
N MET A 399 -19.88 -19.38 -1.28
CA MET A 399 -21.05 -18.54 -1.07
C MET A 399 -21.18 -18.07 0.39
N ASN A 400 -21.51 -16.80 0.57
CA ASN A 400 -21.79 -16.24 1.88
C ASN A 400 -22.93 -17.03 2.57
N GLY A 401 -22.73 -17.35 3.84
CA GLY A 401 -23.64 -18.20 4.62
C GLY A 401 -23.36 -19.70 4.61
N LYS A 402 -22.38 -20.20 3.83
CA LYS A 402 -21.90 -21.59 3.99
C LYS A 402 -21.36 -21.79 5.43
N PRO A 403 -21.74 -22.86 6.17
CA PRO A 403 -21.15 -23.14 7.48
C PRO A 403 -19.65 -23.40 7.39
N CYS A 404 -18.88 -22.85 8.33
CA CYS A 404 -17.42 -23.00 8.41
C CYS A 404 -16.94 -23.13 9.86
N TYR A 405 -15.69 -23.50 10.04
CA TYR A 405 -15.03 -23.61 11.33
C TYR A 405 -13.71 -22.82 11.38
N ASN A 406 -13.62 -21.85 12.28
CA ASN A 406 -12.38 -21.18 12.63
C ASN A 406 -12.33 -20.96 14.15
N GLN A 407 -11.68 -21.89 14.86
CA GLN A 407 -11.67 -22.07 16.33
C GLN A 407 -13.05 -22.41 16.93
N VAL A 408 -14.10 -21.80 16.39
CA VAL A 408 -15.53 -22.02 16.64
C VAL A 408 -16.30 -22.14 15.33
N GLN A 409 -17.49 -22.73 15.36
CA GLN A 409 -18.37 -22.82 14.20
C GLN A 409 -18.96 -21.44 13.83
N GLY A 410 -18.65 -20.95 12.63
CA GLY A 410 -19.15 -19.70 12.03
C GLY A 410 -19.86 -19.93 10.70
N TYR A 411 -19.90 -18.88 9.87
CA TYR A 411 -20.42 -18.91 8.50
C TYR A 411 -19.51 -18.09 7.58
N CYS A 412 -19.35 -18.52 6.33
CA CYS A 412 -18.52 -17.86 5.34
C CYS A 412 -19.06 -16.48 4.96
N TYR A 413 -18.15 -15.54 4.78
CA TYR A 413 -18.42 -14.20 4.29
C TYR A 413 -17.18 -13.66 3.57
N ASP A 414 -17.31 -13.37 2.28
CA ASP A 414 -16.28 -12.78 1.42
C ASP A 414 -14.92 -13.50 1.54
N GLY A 415 -14.93 -14.83 1.36
CA GLY A 415 -13.75 -15.71 1.47
C GLY A 415 -13.31 -16.05 2.90
N GLN A 416 -13.77 -15.32 3.91
CA GLN A 416 -13.35 -15.52 5.29
C GLN A 416 -14.40 -16.28 6.12
N CYS A 417 -13.94 -16.88 7.24
CA CYS A 417 -14.81 -17.41 8.30
C CYS A 417 -14.75 -16.46 9.52
N PRO A 418 -15.48 -15.33 9.51
CA PRO A 418 -15.42 -14.32 10.56
C PRO A 418 -16.01 -14.82 11.88
N THR A 419 -15.25 -14.66 12.97
CA THR A 419 -15.66 -14.99 14.33
C THR A 419 -15.27 -13.86 15.29
N HIS A 420 -15.99 -13.71 16.41
CA HIS A 420 -15.61 -12.75 17.45
C HIS A 420 -14.21 -13.05 18.01
N GLU A 421 -13.81 -14.33 18.06
CA GLU A 421 -12.51 -14.74 18.61
C GLU A 421 -11.36 -14.33 17.68
N GLN A 422 -11.48 -14.63 16.38
CA GLN A 422 -10.52 -14.19 15.37
C GLN A 422 -10.43 -12.66 15.32
N HIS A 423 -11.54 -11.94 15.45
CA HIS A 423 -11.51 -10.48 15.44
C HIS A 423 -10.89 -9.89 16.70
N CYS A 424 -11.12 -10.48 17.88
CA CYS A 424 -10.39 -10.11 19.09
C CYS A 424 -8.89 -10.37 18.98
N TRP A 425 -8.47 -11.46 18.32
CA TRP A 425 -7.07 -11.72 18.01
C TRP A 425 -6.48 -10.70 17.02
N ARG A 426 -7.21 -10.32 15.96
CA ARG A 426 -6.77 -9.23 15.06
C ARG A 426 -6.55 -7.93 15.83
N LEU A 427 -7.48 -7.59 16.73
CA LEU A 427 -7.41 -6.37 17.51
C LEU A 427 -6.27 -6.36 18.54
N PHE A 428 -6.07 -7.43 19.31
CA PHE A 428 -5.16 -7.43 20.48
C PHE A 428 -4.06 -8.50 20.45
N GLY A 429 -3.89 -9.21 19.34
CA GLY A 429 -2.85 -10.22 19.14
C GLY A 429 -3.07 -11.50 19.97
N SER A 430 -1.97 -12.22 20.19
CA SER A 430 -1.99 -13.50 20.91
C SER A 430 -2.54 -13.37 22.35
N GLY A 431 -3.29 -14.38 22.78
CA GLY A 431 -3.94 -14.40 24.11
C GLY A 431 -5.20 -13.54 24.24
N ALA A 432 -5.63 -12.84 23.18
CA ALA A 432 -6.92 -12.15 23.16
C ALA A 432 -8.10 -13.14 23.13
N ARG A 433 -9.21 -12.79 23.80
CA ARG A 433 -10.43 -13.61 23.91
C ARG A 433 -11.67 -12.73 23.79
N VAL A 434 -12.81 -13.33 23.43
CA VAL A 434 -14.11 -12.64 23.36
C VAL A 434 -14.55 -12.20 24.77
N GLY A 435 -15.02 -10.97 24.91
CA GLY A 435 -15.60 -10.48 26.16
C GLY A 435 -16.90 -11.22 26.52
N PRO A 436 -17.23 -11.37 27.82
CA PRO A 436 -18.49 -11.98 28.23
C PRO A 436 -19.69 -11.14 27.79
N ASP A 437 -20.88 -11.76 27.74
CA ASP A 437 -22.11 -11.13 27.20
C ASP A 437 -22.46 -9.78 27.84
N ARG A 438 -22.16 -9.60 29.14
CA ARG A 438 -22.31 -8.34 29.87
C ARG A 438 -21.52 -7.16 29.30
N CYS A 439 -20.41 -7.42 28.60
CA CYS A 439 -19.71 -6.37 27.87
C CYS A 439 -20.54 -5.91 26.67
N PHE A 440 -21.13 -6.84 25.92
CA PHE A 440 -21.98 -6.51 24.77
C PHE A 440 -23.32 -5.85 25.17
N GLU A 441 -23.78 -5.99 26.41
CA GLU A 441 -24.90 -5.21 26.95
C GLU A 441 -24.63 -3.69 26.93
N LEU A 442 -23.35 -3.26 26.98
CA LEU A 442 -22.97 -1.84 26.86
C LEU A 442 -23.42 -1.22 25.53
N ASN A 443 -23.54 -2.02 24.46
CA ASN A 443 -23.96 -1.53 23.15
C ASN A 443 -25.39 -0.95 23.12
N GLN A 444 -26.19 -1.14 24.18
CA GLN A 444 -27.50 -0.47 24.36
C GLN A 444 -27.37 1.04 24.63
N ARG A 445 -26.19 1.54 25.00
CA ARG A 445 -25.98 2.95 25.35
C ARG A 445 -26.02 3.88 24.13
N GLY A 446 -25.57 3.42 22.97
CA GLY A 446 -25.40 4.28 21.80
C GLY A 446 -24.30 5.32 22.02
N GLU A 447 -23.16 4.88 22.58
CA GLU A 447 -21.94 5.67 22.78
C GLU A 447 -20.93 5.37 21.68
N GLU A 448 -19.89 6.21 21.52
CA GLU A 448 -18.88 6.08 20.46
C GLU A 448 -18.22 4.70 20.37
N SER A 449 -17.97 4.08 21.52
CA SER A 449 -17.35 2.75 21.62
C SER A 449 -18.31 1.66 22.09
N ALA A 450 -19.63 1.92 22.06
CA ALA A 450 -20.67 0.98 22.49
C ALA A 450 -22.00 1.25 21.75
N ASN A 451 -22.09 0.80 20.49
CA ASN A 451 -23.21 1.09 19.58
C ASN A 451 -23.46 -0.01 18.52
N CYS A 452 -24.52 0.16 17.73
CA CYS A 452 -24.86 -0.59 16.51
C CYS A 452 -24.65 0.28 15.25
N GLY A 453 -23.47 0.88 15.14
CA GLY A 453 -23.13 1.85 14.10
C GLY A 453 -23.61 3.27 14.41
N ARG A 454 -23.55 4.13 13.40
CA ARG A 454 -23.81 5.57 13.52
C ARG A 454 -24.68 6.10 12.38
N ASN A 455 -25.49 7.11 12.69
CA ASN A 455 -26.12 7.97 11.70
C ASN A 455 -25.36 9.30 11.60
N LYS A 456 -25.89 10.29 10.86
CA LYS A 456 -25.22 11.61 10.66
C LYS A 456 -25.09 12.46 11.93
N PHE A 457 -25.82 12.15 13.00
CA PHE A 457 -25.97 12.98 14.19
C PHE A 457 -25.66 12.26 15.50
N SER A 458 -25.75 10.93 15.54
CA SER A 458 -25.57 10.13 16.76
C SER A 458 -25.14 8.69 16.47
N TYR A 459 -24.55 8.07 17.49
CA TYR A 459 -24.37 6.62 17.55
C TYR A 459 -25.71 5.94 17.84
N ILE A 460 -25.94 4.77 17.24
CA ILE A 460 -27.22 4.06 17.28
C ILE A 460 -27.17 3.05 18.43
N PRO A 461 -28.05 3.13 19.45
CA PRO A 461 -28.11 2.10 20.49
C PRO A 461 -28.59 0.76 19.91
N CYS A 462 -27.94 -0.33 20.30
CA CYS A 462 -28.35 -1.67 19.89
C CYS A 462 -29.66 -2.11 20.57
N THR A 463 -30.49 -2.84 19.83
CA THR A 463 -31.54 -3.67 20.43
C THR A 463 -30.93 -4.93 21.06
N THR A 464 -31.66 -5.58 21.98
CA THR A 464 -31.20 -6.83 22.64
C THR A 464 -30.82 -7.93 21.64
N ALA A 465 -31.46 -7.99 20.48
CA ALA A 465 -31.13 -8.95 19.43
C ALA A 465 -29.80 -8.65 18.71
N ASN A 466 -29.38 -7.38 18.69
CA ASN A 466 -28.23 -6.92 17.90
C ASN A 466 -26.95 -6.69 18.73
N LEU A 467 -26.97 -6.92 20.05
CA LEU A 467 -25.84 -6.64 20.95
C LEU A 467 -24.52 -7.26 20.47
N LYS A 468 -24.58 -8.50 19.95
CA LYS A 468 -23.43 -9.25 19.42
C LYS A 468 -22.99 -8.84 18.00
N CYS A 469 -23.63 -7.84 17.40
CA CYS A 469 -23.27 -7.24 16.11
C CYS A 469 -22.96 -5.74 16.20
N GLY A 470 -22.88 -5.19 17.42
CA GLY A 470 -22.44 -3.81 17.65
C GLY A 470 -20.92 -3.68 17.73
N SER A 471 -20.45 -2.74 18.55
CA SER A 471 -19.04 -2.63 18.94
C SER A 471 -18.55 -3.93 19.57
N ILE A 472 -17.33 -4.35 19.27
CA ILE A 472 -16.75 -5.58 19.81
C ILE A 472 -16.07 -5.33 21.17
N PHE A 473 -16.22 -6.28 22.09
CA PHE A 473 -15.51 -6.29 23.37
C PHE A 473 -14.69 -7.57 23.51
N CYS A 474 -13.48 -7.40 24.03
CA CYS A 474 -12.50 -8.46 24.21
C CYS A 474 -11.92 -8.45 25.63
N GLY A 475 -11.13 -9.48 25.95
CA GLY A 475 -10.30 -9.57 27.15
C GLY A 475 -8.96 -10.24 26.84
N GLY A 476 -8.01 -10.18 27.78
CA GLY A 476 -6.64 -10.67 27.54
C GLY A 476 -5.90 -9.82 26.50
N GLY A 477 -5.05 -10.46 25.69
CA GLY A 477 -4.28 -9.84 24.60
C GLY A 477 -3.17 -8.89 25.05
N GLY A 478 -2.41 -8.41 24.07
CA GLY A 478 -1.41 -7.34 24.18
C GLY A 478 -1.92 -6.03 23.57
N ASP A 479 -1.05 -5.35 22.81
CA ASP A 479 -1.32 -4.03 22.23
C ASP A 479 -2.44 -4.03 21.17
N SER A 480 -3.26 -2.97 21.22
CA SER A 480 -4.29 -2.69 20.23
C SER A 480 -3.69 -2.39 18.85
N ILE A 481 -4.24 -3.00 17.80
CA ILE A 481 -3.89 -2.74 16.39
C ILE A 481 -4.28 -1.33 15.91
N THR A 482 -4.96 -0.52 16.74
CA THR A 482 -5.20 0.91 16.48
C THR A 482 -4.23 1.82 17.26
N GLY A 483 -3.31 1.25 18.03
CA GLY A 483 -2.44 1.98 18.97
C GLY A 483 -3.17 2.54 20.20
N LYS A 484 -4.51 2.48 20.24
CA LYS A 484 -5.34 3.03 21.31
C LYS A 484 -6.24 1.96 21.92
N LEU A 485 -6.26 1.91 23.26
CA LEU A 485 -7.06 0.98 24.06
C LEU A 485 -8.09 1.76 24.88
N GLY A 486 -9.34 1.32 24.83
CA GLY A 486 -10.39 1.68 25.78
C GLY A 486 -10.80 0.48 26.61
N ALA A 487 -11.35 0.72 27.80
CA ALA A 487 -11.93 -0.33 28.62
C ALA A 487 -13.11 0.20 29.45
N TYR A 488 -14.17 -0.61 29.56
CA TYR A 488 -15.24 -0.40 30.54
C TYR A 488 -15.11 -1.44 31.66
N THR A 489 -15.28 -1.03 32.92
CA THR A 489 -15.35 -1.97 34.05
C THR A 489 -16.80 -2.24 34.41
N VAL A 490 -17.26 -3.49 34.22
CA VAL A 490 -18.63 -3.93 34.51
C VAL A 490 -18.60 -5.03 35.57
N LEU A 491 -19.02 -4.71 36.81
CA LEU A 491 -19.07 -5.65 37.93
C LEU A 491 -17.73 -6.40 38.18
N GLY A 492 -16.61 -5.70 38.04
CA GLY A 492 -15.26 -6.27 38.19
C GLY A 492 -14.69 -6.96 36.95
N ILE A 493 -15.44 -7.00 35.85
CA ILE A 493 -14.98 -7.50 34.55
C ILE A 493 -14.46 -6.32 33.71
N GLU A 494 -13.27 -6.44 33.15
CA GLU A 494 -12.73 -5.50 32.16
C GLU A 494 -13.23 -5.88 30.75
N CYS A 495 -13.90 -4.93 30.10
CA CYS A 495 -14.38 -5.04 28.73
C CYS A 495 -13.50 -4.17 27.83
N LYS A 496 -12.42 -4.74 27.26
CA LYS A 496 -11.49 -4.03 26.38
C LYS A 496 -12.09 -3.79 25.00
N LEU A 497 -11.75 -2.65 24.40
CA LEU A 497 -12.12 -2.27 23.04
C LEU A 497 -10.99 -1.49 22.36
N ALA A 498 -10.83 -1.67 21.06
CA ALA A 498 -9.87 -0.90 20.27
C ALA A 498 -10.51 0.45 19.94
N VAL A 499 -9.82 1.55 20.24
CA VAL A 499 -10.32 2.89 19.90
C VAL A 499 -9.84 3.21 18.49
N GLU A 500 -10.76 3.25 17.53
CA GLU A 500 -10.48 3.59 16.13
C GLU A 500 -10.80 5.08 15.88
N ASP A 501 -9.82 5.84 15.39
CA ASP A 501 -10.03 7.23 14.95
C ASP A 501 -10.66 7.24 13.56
N ASP A 502 -10.24 6.34 12.68
CA ASP A 502 -10.73 6.26 11.31
C ASP A 502 -11.97 5.38 11.22
N LYS A 503 -13.11 5.96 11.61
CA LYS A 503 -14.47 5.39 11.53
C LYS A 503 -14.95 5.00 10.11
N SER A 504 -14.05 4.90 9.12
CA SER A 504 -14.29 4.25 7.83
C SER A 504 -13.91 2.77 7.82
N ARG A 505 -12.91 2.38 8.63
CA ARG A 505 -12.45 0.99 8.77
C ARG A 505 -13.42 0.10 9.56
N ASN A 506 -14.14 0.68 10.52
CA ASN A 506 -15.07 -0.02 11.42
C ASN A 506 -14.45 -1.25 12.12
N ILE A 507 -13.14 -1.25 12.37
CA ILE A 507 -12.43 -2.38 12.99
C ILE A 507 -12.81 -2.55 14.47
N ASP A 508 -13.36 -1.50 15.09
CA ASP A 508 -13.97 -1.45 16.42
C ASP A 508 -15.37 -2.11 16.49
N MET A 509 -15.92 -2.52 15.34
CA MET A 509 -17.22 -3.21 15.22
C MET A 509 -17.04 -4.71 14.99
N VAL A 510 -18.08 -5.49 15.26
CA VAL A 510 -18.11 -6.92 14.89
C VAL A 510 -18.20 -7.05 13.35
N PRO A 511 -17.33 -7.85 12.70
CA PRO A 511 -17.32 -8.00 11.24
C PRO A 511 -18.64 -8.54 10.67
N GLN A 512 -18.93 -8.19 9.43
CA GLN A 512 -20.06 -8.79 8.70
C GLN A 512 -19.86 -10.30 8.53
N GLY A 513 -20.95 -11.05 8.41
CA GLY A 513 -20.95 -12.52 8.39
C GLY A 513 -20.76 -13.20 9.76
N THR A 514 -20.22 -12.49 10.76
CA THR A 514 -19.95 -13.08 12.08
C THR A 514 -21.22 -13.70 12.68
N LYS A 515 -21.13 -14.95 13.14
CA LYS A 515 -22.25 -15.66 13.77
C LYS A 515 -22.68 -14.97 15.07
N CYS A 516 -23.94 -14.56 15.13
CA CYS A 516 -24.53 -13.89 16.30
C CYS A 516 -25.62 -14.70 17.01
N GLY A 517 -26.00 -15.86 16.45
CA GLY A 517 -26.96 -16.78 17.04
C GLY A 517 -27.16 -18.03 16.18
N PRO A 518 -28.06 -18.95 16.57
CA PRO A 518 -28.41 -20.11 15.76
C PRO A 518 -28.98 -19.66 14.41
N ASN A 519 -28.35 -20.06 13.30
CA ASN A 519 -28.70 -19.66 11.93
C ASN A 519 -28.74 -18.14 11.70
N LYS A 520 -27.93 -17.37 12.45
CA LYS A 520 -27.88 -15.90 12.35
C LYS A 520 -26.48 -15.34 12.23
N VAL A 521 -26.37 -14.27 11.45
CA VAL A 521 -25.15 -13.57 11.08
C VAL A 521 -25.28 -12.07 11.31
N CYS A 522 -24.16 -11.40 11.53
CA CYS A 522 -24.10 -9.95 11.57
C CYS A 522 -24.09 -9.36 10.16
N LEU A 523 -25.03 -8.47 9.87
CA LEU A 523 -25.09 -7.68 8.63
C LEU A 523 -25.54 -6.26 8.98
N ASP A 524 -24.80 -5.24 8.53
CA ASP A 524 -25.06 -3.82 8.84
C ASP A 524 -25.32 -3.53 10.33
N ASN A 525 -24.50 -4.13 11.21
CA ASN A 525 -24.61 -4.09 12.67
C ASN A 525 -25.91 -4.69 13.25
N ARG A 526 -26.56 -5.62 12.55
CA ARG A 526 -27.79 -6.31 12.97
C ARG A 526 -27.63 -7.83 12.93
N CYS A 527 -28.23 -8.52 13.89
CA CYS A 527 -28.24 -9.99 13.92
C CYS A 527 -29.42 -10.52 13.10
N VAL A 528 -29.18 -10.80 11.82
CA VAL A 528 -30.19 -11.22 10.84
C VAL A 528 -30.15 -12.73 10.61
N ASP A 529 -31.24 -13.27 10.07
CA ASP A 529 -31.28 -14.67 9.63
C ASP A 529 -30.39 -14.88 8.39
N ILE A 530 -29.70 -16.02 8.36
CA ILE A 530 -28.74 -16.37 7.30
C ILE A 530 -29.36 -16.46 5.90
N SER A 531 -30.69 -16.65 5.81
CA SER A 531 -31.43 -16.61 4.55
C SER A 531 -31.31 -15.29 3.77
N VAL A 532 -30.75 -14.22 4.36
CA VAL A 532 -30.38 -12.99 3.66
C VAL A 532 -29.39 -13.21 2.50
N TYR A 533 -28.54 -14.23 2.57
CA TYR A 533 -27.61 -14.60 1.48
C TYR A 533 -28.25 -15.57 0.45
N GLY A 534 -29.53 -15.92 0.62
CA GLY A 534 -30.22 -16.94 -0.18
C GLY A 534 -30.04 -18.36 0.38
N LYS A 535 -30.71 -19.35 -0.23
CA LYS A 535 -30.63 -20.76 0.18
C LYS A 535 -29.57 -21.53 -0.60
N THR A 536 -28.80 -22.36 0.10
CA THR A 536 -27.85 -23.31 -0.50
C THR A 536 -28.53 -24.27 -1.48
N GLU A 537 -29.80 -24.62 -1.26
CA GLU A 537 -30.60 -25.44 -2.18
C GLU A 537 -30.83 -24.76 -3.54
N ASP A 538 -30.94 -23.43 -3.56
CA ASP A 538 -31.12 -22.65 -4.79
C ASP A 538 -29.77 -22.45 -5.52
N CYS A 539 -28.66 -22.42 -4.78
CA CYS A 539 -27.30 -22.55 -5.34
C CYS A 539 -27.09 -23.93 -5.98
N ALA A 540 -27.36 -25.02 -5.25
CA ALA A 540 -27.16 -26.37 -5.74
C ALA A 540 -27.95 -26.65 -7.02
N LYS A 541 -29.21 -26.19 -7.10
CA LYS A 541 -30.02 -26.22 -8.33
C LYS A 541 -29.42 -25.38 -9.46
N LYS A 542 -28.94 -24.16 -9.19
CA LYS A 542 -28.31 -23.28 -10.21
C LYS A 542 -27.03 -23.89 -10.78
N CYS A 543 -26.24 -24.61 -9.97
CA CYS A 543 -25.02 -25.30 -10.41
C CYS A 543 -25.25 -26.78 -10.77
N ASN A 544 -26.50 -27.21 -11.02
CA ASN A 544 -26.86 -28.59 -11.39
C ASN A 544 -26.28 -29.69 -10.46
N ASN A 545 -26.09 -29.39 -9.18
CA ASN A 545 -25.39 -30.19 -8.16
C ASN A 545 -23.92 -30.55 -8.48
N ASN A 546 -23.32 -29.95 -9.51
CA ASN A 546 -21.96 -30.26 -10.00
C ASN A 546 -20.93 -29.16 -9.69
N GLY A 547 -21.30 -28.12 -8.92
CA GLY A 547 -20.40 -27.02 -8.58
C GLY A 547 -20.87 -26.15 -7.42
N VAL A 548 -20.00 -25.23 -7.03
CA VAL A 548 -20.18 -24.19 -5.99
C VAL A 548 -20.49 -22.86 -6.67
N SER A 549 -21.39 -22.04 -6.09
CA SER A 549 -21.57 -20.66 -6.57
C SER A 549 -20.63 -19.68 -5.88
N GLU A 550 -19.88 -18.92 -6.66
CA GLU A 550 -19.15 -17.73 -6.21
C GLU A 550 -20.10 -16.55 -5.93
N MET A 551 -19.63 -15.51 -5.23
CA MET A 551 -20.45 -14.32 -4.95
C MET A 551 -20.89 -13.54 -6.21
N LYS A 552 -20.19 -13.68 -7.35
CA LYS A 552 -20.61 -13.13 -8.65
C LYS A 552 -21.69 -13.98 -9.38
N ILE A 553 -22.17 -15.06 -8.77
CA ILE A 553 -23.11 -16.05 -9.35
C ILE A 553 -22.53 -16.74 -10.60
N THR A 554 -21.23 -17.01 -10.59
CA THR A 554 -20.57 -18.01 -11.43
C THR A 554 -20.57 -19.36 -10.71
N CYS A 555 -20.77 -20.46 -11.42
CA CYS A 555 -20.69 -21.82 -10.86
C CYS A 555 -19.31 -22.43 -11.17
N SER A 556 -18.48 -22.58 -10.15
CA SER A 556 -17.21 -23.32 -10.23
C SER A 556 -17.48 -24.81 -10.03
N CYS A 557 -17.36 -25.59 -11.10
CA CYS A 557 -17.65 -27.02 -11.09
C CYS A 557 -16.57 -27.84 -10.36
N PHE A 558 -16.98 -28.88 -9.64
CA PHE A 558 -16.04 -29.81 -9.01
C PHE A 558 -15.24 -30.55 -10.10
N GLN A 559 -13.92 -30.37 -10.11
CA GLN A 559 -13.02 -31.09 -11.00
C GLN A 559 -12.82 -32.53 -10.50
N LEU A 560 -13.84 -33.37 -10.68
CA LEU A 560 -13.70 -34.82 -10.63
C LEU A 560 -12.69 -35.23 -11.71
N GLY A 561 -11.62 -35.91 -11.30
CA GLY A 561 -10.47 -36.16 -12.15
C GLY A 561 -10.79 -37.03 -13.37
N LEU A 562 -10.51 -36.47 -14.55
CA LEU A 562 -10.37 -37.10 -15.87
C LEU A 562 -11.58 -37.90 -16.43
N ASP A 563 -11.87 -37.63 -17.70
CA ASP A 563 -12.77 -38.37 -18.59
C ASP A 563 -14.25 -38.54 -18.19
N GLN A 564 -15.09 -37.54 -18.53
CA GLN A 564 -15.84 -37.58 -19.80
C GLN A 564 -16.79 -36.38 -20.05
N SER A 565 -16.97 -36.06 -21.34
CA SER A 565 -18.03 -35.23 -21.93
C SER A 565 -18.08 -33.73 -21.60
N ALA A 566 -17.33 -32.96 -22.39
CA ALA A 566 -17.70 -31.59 -22.72
C ALA A 566 -19.10 -31.54 -23.38
N ARG A 567 -20.12 -31.13 -22.62
CA ARG A 567 -21.48 -30.82 -23.11
C ARG A 567 -22.02 -29.50 -22.55
N ALA A 568 -21.21 -28.45 -22.68
CA ALA A 568 -21.63 -27.06 -22.42
C ALA A 568 -21.09 -26.04 -23.45
N VAL A 569 -20.42 -26.50 -24.53
CA VAL A 569 -19.78 -25.64 -25.55
C VAL A 569 -20.28 -25.99 -26.97
N SER A 570 -21.58 -26.28 -27.10
CA SER A 570 -22.20 -26.63 -28.39
C SER A 570 -23.54 -25.95 -28.66
N GLU A 571 -23.88 -24.88 -27.91
CA GLU A 571 -25.04 -24.01 -28.21
C GLU A 571 -24.65 -22.65 -28.82
N LEU A 572 -23.35 -22.32 -28.91
CA LEU A 572 -22.89 -21.03 -29.47
C LEU A 572 -22.43 -21.09 -30.94
N ILE A 573 -22.54 -22.25 -31.61
CA ILE A 573 -22.16 -22.44 -33.04
C ILE A 573 -23.36 -22.98 -33.85
N LEU A 574 -24.52 -22.34 -33.71
CA LEU A 574 -25.70 -22.57 -34.55
C LEU A 574 -26.35 -21.27 -35.08
N SER A 575 -25.70 -20.11 -34.87
CA SER A 575 -26.13 -18.80 -35.37
C SER A 575 -25.47 -18.36 -36.69
N LEU A 576 -24.43 -19.08 -37.15
CA LEU A 576 -23.72 -18.80 -38.41
C LEU A 576 -24.07 -19.86 -39.47
N GLY A 577 -25.09 -19.56 -40.26
CA GLY A 577 -25.68 -20.50 -41.23
C GLY A 577 -24.80 -20.81 -42.44
N VAL A 578 -23.91 -21.80 -42.31
CA VAL A 578 -23.19 -22.41 -43.45
C VAL A 578 -23.91 -23.66 -43.91
N LYS A 579 -24.50 -23.62 -45.12
CA LYS A 579 -25.08 -24.80 -45.77
C LYS A 579 -23.99 -25.71 -46.32
N VAL A 580 -23.97 -26.97 -45.88
CA VAL A 580 -23.34 -28.08 -46.59
C VAL A 580 -24.42 -29.13 -46.89
N HIS A 581 -24.44 -29.66 -48.12
CA HIS A 581 -25.46 -30.58 -48.62
C HIS A 581 -24.97 -32.05 -48.64
N SER A 582 -25.95 -32.96 -48.73
CA SER A 582 -25.84 -34.44 -48.90
C SER A 582 -25.52 -35.26 -47.63
N ALA A 583 -26.05 -36.48 -47.42
CA ALA A 583 -27.21 -37.19 -47.98
C ALA A 583 -27.58 -38.38 -47.03
N PRO A 584 -28.80 -38.98 -47.09
CA PRO A 584 -29.41 -39.65 -45.92
C PRO A 584 -29.36 -41.20 -45.91
N GLY A 585 -29.53 -41.82 -44.72
CA GLY A 585 -29.62 -43.30 -44.63
C GLY A 585 -30.03 -43.95 -43.28
N ARG A 586 -31.35 -44.18 -43.11
CA ARG A 586 -32.01 -45.34 -42.44
C ARG A 586 -32.10 -45.55 -40.89
N LEU A 587 -33.35 -45.35 -40.41
CA LEU A 587 -34.22 -46.24 -39.57
C LEU A 587 -33.94 -46.60 -38.08
N ASN A 588 -34.79 -46.05 -37.18
CA ASN A 588 -35.87 -46.70 -36.38
C ASN A 588 -35.62 -47.94 -35.45
N PRO A 589 -36.53 -48.23 -34.47
CA PRO A 589 -37.47 -47.39 -33.68
C PRO A 589 -37.62 -47.85 -32.17
N MET A 590 -38.71 -47.40 -31.49
CA MET A 590 -39.32 -47.81 -30.19
C MET A 590 -39.15 -46.75 -29.07
N PHE A 591 -40.16 -46.28 -28.32
CA PHE A 591 -41.62 -46.54 -28.26
C PHE A 591 -42.40 -45.21 -28.01
N GLN A 592 -43.74 -45.24 -28.12
CA GLN A 592 -44.65 -44.08 -28.19
C GLN A 592 -45.20 -43.55 -26.83
N GLU A 593 -45.48 -42.23 -26.80
CA GLU A 593 -46.71 -41.49 -26.37
C GLU A 593 -47.81 -42.14 -25.46
N PRO A 594 -48.68 -41.37 -24.72
CA PRO A 594 -49.39 -40.18 -25.27
C PRO A 594 -49.81 -38.98 -24.36
N SER A 595 -50.02 -37.85 -25.05
CA SER A 595 -51.05 -36.78 -24.93
C SER A 595 -51.71 -36.33 -23.60
N GLY A 596 -51.86 -34.99 -23.47
CA GLY A 596 -52.95 -34.32 -22.73
C GLY A 596 -53.09 -32.84 -23.16
N LYS A 597 -54.30 -32.39 -23.56
CA LYS A 597 -54.60 -31.03 -24.08
C LYS A 597 -55.34 -30.17 -23.05
N GLU A 598 -55.19 -28.84 -23.11
CA GLU A 598 -56.27 -27.92 -23.54
C GLU A 598 -55.84 -26.44 -23.67
N ARG A 599 -56.63 -25.65 -24.41
CA ARG A 599 -56.47 -24.21 -24.72
C ARG A 599 -57.86 -23.57 -24.67
N LEU A 600 -57.99 -22.34 -24.17
CA LEU A 600 -59.05 -21.40 -24.56
C LEU A 600 -58.65 -19.95 -24.20
N GLU A 601 -59.42 -18.97 -24.69
CA GLU A 601 -58.90 -17.65 -25.07
C GLU A 601 -59.93 -16.50 -24.82
N ILE A 602 -59.42 -15.27 -24.66
CA ILE A 602 -60.08 -13.95 -24.91
C ILE A 602 -61.15 -13.43 -23.90
N SER A 603 -60.88 -12.25 -23.30
CA SER A 603 -61.69 -11.01 -23.50
C SER A 603 -61.03 -9.72 -22.95
N GLN A 604 -61.17 -8.63 -23.71
CA GLN A 604 -60.87 -7.21 -23.43
C GLN A 604 -62.20 -6.43 -23.21
N PRO A 605 -62.30 -5.08 -22.99
CA PRO A 605 -61.33 -3.98 -23.10
C PRO A 605 -61.33 -2.99 -21.88
N THR A 606 -60.60 -1.85 -21.83
CA THR A 606 -60.92 -0.55 -22.48
C THR A 606 -59.76 0.47 -22.37
N PHE A 607 -59.60 1.33 -23.38
CA PHE A 607 -58.68 2.50 -23.49
C PHE A 607 -59.09 3.67 -22.54
N MET A 608 -58.37 4.79 -22.32
CA MET A 608 -57.41 5.63 -23.11
C MET A 608 -56.24 6.11 -22.19
N GLU A 609 -54.99 6.32 -22.66
CA GLU A 609 -54.44 7.56 -23.32
C GLU A 609 -54.83 8.88 -22.62
N SER A 610 -53.99 9.89 -22.38
CA SER A 610 -52.56 10.20 -22.70
C SER A 610 -52.04 11.23 -21.65
N THR A 611 -50.84 11.86 -21.63
CA THR A 611 -49.68 12.01 -22.54
C THR A 611 -48.36 12.13 -21.71
N ALA A 612 -47.21 12.41 -22.33
CA ALA A 612 -45.89 12.56 -21.69
C ALA A 612 -45.52 14.01 -21.29
N THR A 613 -44.55 14.19 -20.37
CA THR A 613 -43.29 14.95 -20.62
C THR A 613 -42.30 14.85 -19.43
N GLN A 614 -41.06 15.30 -19.65
CA GLN A 614 -39.86 14.91 -18.91
C GLN A 614 -39.25 16.10 -18.10
N PHE A 615 -38.71 15.80 -16.91
CA PHE A 615 -37.66 16.48 -16.13
C PHE A 615 -37.13 17.89 -16.54
N CYS A 616 -37.06 18.85 -15.59
CA CYS A 616 -35.79 19.22 -14.90
C CYS A 616 -35.85 20.48 -13.97
N ALA A 617 -35.29 20.33 -12.75
CA ALA A 617 -34.62 21.35 -11.91
C ALA A 617 -35.42 22.62 -11.44
N PRO A 618 -34.82 23.54 -10.65
CA PRO A 618 -34.77 23.42 -9.19
C PRO A 618 -35.40 24.61 -8.43
N VAL A 619 -35.85 24.38 -7.18
CA VAL A 619 -36.41 25.45 -6.33
C VAL A 619 -35.35 26.10 -5.44
N VAL A 620 -35.13 27.40 -5.65
CA VAL A 620 -34.39 28.28 -4.75
C VAL A 620 -35.35 28.84 -3.70
N ILE A 621 -34.96 28.83 -2.42
CA ILE A 621 -35.68 29.55 -1.35
C ILE A 621 -34.75 30.64 -0.80
N ALA A 622 -35.17 31.88 -0.94
CA ALA A 622 -34.51 33.04 -0.33
C ALA A 622 -35.02 33.25 1.09
N VAL A 623 -34.12 33.53 2.03
CA VAL A 623 -34.45 33.97 3.40
C VAL A 623 -33.78 35.31 3.65
N THR A 624 -34.57 36.32 4.00
CA THR A 624 -34.11 37.69 4.31
C THR A 624 -33.82 37.85 5.80
N PRO A 625 -32.69 38.48 6.20
CA PRO A 625 -32.38 38.72 7.60
C PRO A 625 -32.93 40.07 8.10
N SER A 626 -33.31 40.14 9.38
CA SER A 626 -33.99 41.29 10.00
C SER A 626 -33.30 41.83 11.26
N ARG A 627 -32.04 42.29 11.16
CA ARG A 627 -31.46 43.26 12.12
C ARG A 627 -30.18 43.94 11.59
N PRO A 628 -29.90 45.23 11.91
CA PRO A 628 -28.62 45.86 11.60
C PRO A 628 -27.51 45.45 12.59
N ALA A 629 -26.27 45.44 12.12
CA ALA A 629 -25.08 45.13 12.92
C ALA A 629 -24.52 46.36 13.68
N PRO A 630 -23.82 46.19 14.82
CA PRO A 630 -23.12 47.28 15.50
C PRO A 630 -21.86 47.72 14.74
N GLN A 631 -21.49 48.99 14.87
CA GLN A 631 -20.27 49.54 14.26
C GLN A 631 -19.02 49.15 15.06
N VAL A 632 -17.93 48.81 14.36
CA VAL A 632 -16.59 48.58 14.93
C VAL A 632 -15.73 49.83 14.67
N PRO A 633 -14.91 50.31 15.65
CA PRO A 633 -14.10 51.50 15.46
C PRO A 633 -12.97 51.31 14.45
N THR A 634 -12.74 52.30 13.60
CA THR A 634 -11.58 52.38 12.72
C THR A 634 -10.31 52.68 13.52
N GLN A 635 -9.33 51.76 13.49
CA GLN A 635 -7.93 52.09 13.74
C GLN A 635 -7.12 51.88 12.47
N THR A 636 -6.33 52.89 12.11
CA THR A 636 -5.43 52.87 10.95
C THR A 636 -4.28 51.88 11.18
N PRO A 637 -3.82 51.17 10.12
CA PRO A 637 -2.68 50.28 10.25
C PRO A 637 -1.40 51.08 10.49
N LYS A 638 -0.80 50.93 11.67
CA LYS A 638 0.60 51.31 11.87
C LYS A 638 1.48 50.38 11.05
N LEU A 639 2.47 50.93 10.35
CA LEU A 639 3.53 50.13 9.74
C LEU A 639 4.18 49.24 10.82
N VAL A 640 4.14 47.94 10.61
CA VAL A 640 5.04 46.99 11.29
C VAL A 640 6.38 47.06 10.55
N PRO A 641 7.53 47.15 11.24
CA PRO A 641 8.82 47.24 10.56
C PRO A 641 9.11 46.01 9.71
N GLU A 642 9.75 46.21 8.55
CA GLU A 642 10.30 45.11 7.76
C GLU A 642 11.38 44.37 8.57
N ILE A 643 11.02 43.20 9.10
CA ILE A 643 12.02 42.25 9.57
C ILE A 643 12.59 41.56 8.32
N HIS A 644 13.61 42.18 7.73
CA HIS A 644 14.52 41.56 6.78
C HIS A 644 15.35 40.47 7.49
N GLY A 645 14.69 39.38 7.85
CA GLY A 645 15.27 38.16 8.40
C GLY A 645 15.15 37.05 7.37
N ARG A 646 16.29 36.56 6.88
CA ARG A 646 16.40 35.37 6.01
C ARG A 646 15.73 34.19 6.74
N ARG A 647 14.73 33.55 6.13
CA ARG A 647 13.90 32.53 6.79
C ARG A 647 14.51 31.14 6.62
N ASP A 648 15.23 30.67 7.62
CA ASP A 648 15.91 29.36 7.64
C ASP A 648 14.98 28.21 8.09
N VAL A 649 13.74 28.14 7.59
CA VAL A 649 12.82 27.02 7.86
C VAL A 649 12.15 26.58 6.56
N ILE A 650 12.67 25.51 5.98
CA ILE A 650 12.08 24.86 4.81
C ILE A 650 11.36 23.61 5.31
N CYS A 651 10.06 23.74 5.55
CA CYS A 651 9.20 22.60 5.82
C CYS A 651 8.81 21.94 4.50
N TYR A 652 9.06 20.63 4.36
CA TYR A 652 8.70 19.86 3.17
C TYR A 652 8.03 18.53 3.51
N LYS A 653 7.29 17.97 2.54
CA LYS A 653 6.52 16.74 2.68
C LYS A 653 6.85 15.73 1.61
N LEU A 654 6.86 14.46 1.98
CA LEU A 654 7.00 13.34 1.06
C LEU A 654 5.70 12.53 1.09
N LEU A 655 5.08 12.32 -0.08
CA LEU A 655 3.88 11.50 -0.23
C LEU A 655 4.25 10.14 -0.81
N PHE A 656 3.87 9.06 -0.14
CA PHE A 656 4.25 7.72 -0.55
C PHE A 656 3.06 6.87 -1.00
N LEU A 657 3.27 6.09 -2.05
CA LEU A 657 2.53 4.87 -2.35
C LEU A 657 3.42 3.65 -2.11
N PHE A 658 2.81 2.51 -1.79
CA PHE A 658 3.51 1.24 -1.61
C PHE A 658 3.03 0.17 -2.60
N GLN A 659 3.90 -0.81 -2.87
CA GLN A 659 3.52 -2.02 -3.61
C GLN A 659 3.98 -3.27 -2.86
N PRO A 660 3.19 -4.37 -2.91
CA PRO A 660 3.60 -5.66 -2.41
C PRO A 660 4.43 -6.39 -3.48
N PRO A 661 5.14 -7.47 -3.12
CA PRO A 661 6.01 -8.17 -4.06
C PRO A 661 5.26 -8.99 -5.12
N VAL A 662 5.92 -9.15 -6.28
CA VAL A 662 5.50 -10.04 -7.38
C VAL A 662 5.60 -11.53 -6.99
N SER A 663 6.27 -11.87 -5.88
CA SER A 663 6.35 -13.22 -5.31
C SER A 663 5.66 -13.29 -3.95
N SER A 664 4.78 -14.27 -3.75
CA SER A 664 4.09 -14.56 -2.48
C SER A 664 5.01 -15.09 -1.35
N THR A 665 6.31 -15.25 -1.61
CA THR A 665 7.32 -15.67 -0.63
C THR A 665 7.95 -14.46 0.05
N TRP A 666 7.58 -14.22 1.31
CA TRP A 666 8.39 -13.43 2.24
C TRP A 666 9.79 -14.05 2.39
N PRO A 667 10.86 -13.26 2.62
CA PRO A 667 12.19 -13.80 2.83
C PRO A 667 12.23 -14.71 4.06
N THR A 668 12.57 -15.99 3.86
CA THR A 668 12.69 -17.01 4.90
C THR A 668 14.08 -17.07 5.55
N GLU A 669 15.00 -16.20 5.13
CA GLU A 669 16.36 -16.11 5.67
C GLU A 669 16.53 -14.93 6.65
N PRO A 670 17.25 -15.10 7.77
CA PRO A 670 17.38 -14.07 8.80
C PRO A 670 18.32 -12.92 8.36
N VAL A 671 17.74 -11.76 8.06
CA VAL A 671 18.46 -10.50 7.76
C VAL A 671 18.86 -9.79 9.06
N ARG A 672 20.06 -9.20 9.10
CA ARG A 672 20.74 -8.78 10.35
C ARG A 672 20.64 -7.26 10.68
N PHE A 673 19.66 -6.88 11.53
CA PHE A 673 19.88 -6.33 12.91
C PHE A 673 20.33 -4.83 13.21
N ILE A 674 19.49 -3.96 13.87
CA ILE A 674 19.83 -2.88 14.89
C ILE A 674 18.64 -2.22 15.65
N ASN A 675 18.87 -1.90 16.95
CA ASN A 675 18.06 -1.13 17.92
C ASN A 675 18.67 0.27 18.28
N LYS A 676 17.82 1.25 18.65
CA LYS A 676 18.19 2.60 19.14
C LYS A 676 18.91 2.64 20.52
N ASP A 677 18.70 1.67 21.42
CA ASP A 677 19.18 1.77 22.81
C ASP A 677 20.71 1.63 23.03
N CYS A 678 21.49 1.31 22.00
CA CYS A 678 22.94 1.13 22.11
C CYS A 678 23.75 2.42 22.34
N ALA A 679 23.14 3.60 22.25
CA ALA A 679 23.82 4.88 22.46
C ALA A 679 24.25 5.16 23.92
N HIS A 680 23.73 4.40 24.90
CA HIS A 680 23.92 4.72 26.33
C HIS A 680 25.19 4.18 27.00
N ASN A 681 26.04 3.40 26.31
CA ASN A 681 27.27 2.83 26.87
C ASN A 681 28.55 3.20 26.08
N ALA A 682 28.64 4.46 25.62
CA ALA A 682 29.87 5.06 25.13
C ALA A 682 30.37 6.13 26.13
N ASN A 683 31.15 5.70 27.12
CA ASN A 683 31.86 6.53 28.09
C ASN A 683 33.23 5.90 28.40
#